data_AF-A0A944GKB5-F1
#
_entry.id   AF-A0A944GKB5-F1
#
_cell.length_a   1.000
_cell.length_b   1.000
_cell.length_c   1.000
_cell.angle_alpha   90.00
_cell.angle_beta   90.00
_cell.angle_gamma   90.00
#
_symmetry.space_group_name_H-M   'P 1'
#
loop_
_entity.id
_entity.type
_entity.pdbx_description
1 polymer ?
#
loop_
_entity_poly.entity_id
_entity_poly.type
_entity_poly.pdbx_seq_one_letter_code
_entity_poly.pdbx_strand_id
1 'polypeptide(L)'
;DVDMATTEPADDNEYGLWCITGNTVSGYTLYNKAKGPGMKVTYASVADNQKAMMAATGTYTAFILNASTAATNSYAFHYGDNCYLNNRSNKLATRNSTSGANDGGSSFLFTEVSDEPLPNELTITVDKPNGTLYNGSGGTTGNYFSTWKSSSRPQVTFGCGTTNNMNWSGNNLQLFTGSAASSAYTLSAPAGYVIDSYSFTFANNSHATGLTMTMDDGTVYTTSQTAATRSASNVALSSLSFTLAGTNGQGVVLTDFTLHIKKDVPEPPVTSTEDNVRWYYITNASTKAYCAGKVMYYDAELDRMRFGDKSFSPDRIWSFWEQDGKLAIKNFNGDYIGTAGAGTGGATQFGKSEEANPIYTIQSAYGFFTIKDSNVELHAQEAGAVIVRWGAAEDNASLWRFDPVDASHPEAVLASTTVKQGKVTTGIGNKNQPIVRTIFRVSGLTGSVNVSAIKGNVVATDLADVKNVKAYLATNNRELFIDEDQKMTWREENGILFGEADAVAADGSFVINGSADLNVGEHNLWIAYDIAEDATEGHTVDATISGYVVDGAEVAEANGNPQHAVTIFLSEGAALMPYDCGSRYYRIPAITTVKKKLDDGTIVDRLVTLTDDRLQHNGDLPNMLYIVAQYSDDMGRTWTRPQRVAAGENLGGNYGHGDASIVTDRDNGNIIGIMTAAGTYGHGFWASTAAEPQLWKTIMSSDGGETWSTPVDHTKSLYGVGSPNPTWKGGFSGSGAALQKRDGTLVSSFVNRDGNNVRNFHFFMSFDHGQSWQVVGTSGTTNADEPKTLERNNGDLSIFVRTNGYNYHNVTSDHGATWKYAPETRFTSGISGTACDGEYMVWCSTLDGNPWNIAFETLPNSSSRQNVSICLSTDEGETFGTPKTICPWSSGYSTAVVLPDGTLGVYYEEDGHYNANNYVLRFVRFSLDWASDGQYKFTEEQPFHPIPSSYTPTGINHATAPAANSFLYDLQGRRLTEAPAPGVYIRGGQKVLIK
;
A
#
# COMPACT_ATOMS: atom_id res chain seq x y z
N ASP A 1 10.22 -28.82 0.13
CA ASP A 1 11.52 -28.72 -0.53
C ASP A 1 12.53 -28.04 0.36
N VAL A 2 13.57 -28.75 0.78
CA VAL A 2 14.75 -28.13 1.39
C VAL A 2 15.78 -28.06 0.28
N ASP A 3 16.06 -26.84 -0.17
CA ASP A 3 17.10 -26.58 -1.17
C ASP A 3 18.48 -26.85 -0.55
N MET A 4 19.15 -27.88 -1.04
CA MET A 4 20.45 -28.33 -0.58
C MET A 4 21.39 -28.22 -1.77
N ALA A 5 22.20 -27.17 -1.78
CA ALA A 5 23.06 -26.77 -2.90
C ALA A 5 23.78 -27.96 -3.56
N THR A 6 23.33 -28.34 -4.76
CA THR A 6 24.08 -29.21 -5.67
C THR A 6 24.25 -28.50 -7.01
N THR A 7 25.49 -28.25 -7.40
CA THR A 7 25.89 -27.46 -8.58
C THR A 7 25.89 -28.27 -9.90
N GLU A 8 25.03 -29.29 -10.06
CA GLU A 8 25.01 -30.18 -11.23
C GLU A 8 23.55 -30.50 -11.68
N PRO A 9 23.29 -30.79 -12.97
CA PRO A 9 21.96 -30.74 -13.61
C PRO A 9 20.96 -31.76 -13.06
N ALA A 10 19.70 -31.36 -12.89
CA ALA A 10 18.62 -32.13 -12.26
C ALA A 10 17.78 -32.96 -13.25
N ASP A 11 18.39 -33.61 -14.24
CA ASP A 11 17.62 -34.36 -15.26
C ASP A 11 17.33 -35.82 -14.90
N ASP A 12 17.82 -36.35 -13.77
CA ASP A 12 17.46 -37.68 -13.28
C ASP A 12 16.64 -37.60 -11.97
N ASN A 13 15.48 -38.27 -11.97
CA ASN A 13 14.54 -38.45 -10.84
C ASN A 13 15.20 -38.94 -9.53
N GLU A 14 16.48 -39.32 -9.54
CA GLU A 14 17.24 -39.80 -8.39
C GLU A 14 18.00 -38.70 -7.63
N TYR A 15 18.19 -37.50 -8.21
CA TYR A 15 18.92 -36.41 -7.55
C TYR A 15 18.15 -35.78 -6.38
N GLY A 16 16.82 -35.86 -6.38
CA GLY A 16 15.97 -35.46 -5.23
C GLY A 16 15.76 -36.57 -4.20
N LEU A 17 16.14 -37.82 -4.51
CA LEU A 17 15.90 -38.98 -3.65
C LEU A 17 17.06 -39.20 -2.68
N TRP A 18 16.73 -39.41 -1.41
CA TRP A 18 17.69 -39.71 -0.35
C TRP A 18 17.50 -41.13 0.14
N CYS A 19 18.58 -41.89 0.14
CA CYS A 19 18.64 -43.23 0.69
C CYS A 19 19.02 -43.17 2.16
N ILE A 20 18.34 -43.98 2.97
CA ILE A 20 18.65 -44.19 4.38
C ILE A 20 19.15 -45.61 4.54
N THR A 21 20.39 -45.78 4.98
CA THR A 21 20.98 -47.11 5.23
C THR A 21 21.57 -47.19 6.63
N GLY A 22 21.49 -48.36 7.25
CA GLY A 22 21.97 -48.59 8.61
C GLY A 22 20.91 -49.25 9.47
N ASN A 23 21.12 -49.20 10.78
CA ASN A 23 20.22 -49.80 11.75
C ASN A 23 20.30 -49.08 13.10
N THR A 24 19.40 -49.42 14.01
CA THR A 24 19.31 -48.83 15.35
C THR A 24 20.55 -49.02 16.22
N VAL A 25 21.47 -49.94 15.88
CA VAL A 25 22.69 -50.24 16.66
C VAL A 25 23.89 -49.43 16.17
N SER A 26 24.04 -49.31 14.85
CA SER A 26 25.17 -48.61 14.20
C SER A 26 24.86 -47.18 13.78
N GLY A 27 23.60 -46.77 13.95
CA GLY A 27 23.03 -45.54 13.43
C GLY A 27 22.69 -45.66 11.93
N TYR A 28 22.04 -44.62 11.44
CA TYR A 28 21.58 -44.47 10.08
C TYR A 28 22.42 -43.43 9.36
N THR A 29 22.74 -43.73 8.11
CA THR A 29 23.40 -42.87 7.15
C THR A 29 22.36 -42.38 6.15
N LEU A 30 22.36 -41.08 5.88
CA LEU A 30 21.58 -40.48 4.80
C LEU A 30 22.54 -40.13 3.67
N TYR A 31 22.23 -40.53 2.45
CA TYR A 31 23.00 -40.16 1.26
C TYR A 31 22.08 -39.94 0.06
N ASN A 32 22.53 -39.14 -0.89
CA ASN A 32 21.80 -38.90 -2.12
C ASN A 32 21.85 -40.15 -3.03
N LYS A 33 20.69 -40.61 -3.54
CA LYS A 33 20.60 -41.84 -4.35
C LYS A 33 21.47 -41.76 -5.59
N ALA A 34 21.34 -40.68 -6.38
CA ALA A 34 22.08 -40.48 -7.63
C ALA A 34 23.60 -40.36 -7.45
N LYS A 35 24.06 -39.72 -6.37
CA LYS A 35 25.50 -39.55 -6.09
C LYS A 35 26.12 -40.75 -5.35
N GLY A 36 25.29 -41.71 -4.95
CA GLY A 36 25.71 -42.93 -4.27
C GLY A 36 26.19 -42.70 -2.83
N PRO A 37 26.60 -43.77 -2.12
CA PRO A 37 26.93 -43.72 -0.69
C PRO A 37 28.18 -42.89 -0.35
N GLY A 38 28.86 -42.31 -1.35
CA GLY A 38 29.96 -41.36 -1.15
C GLY A 38 29.50 -39.96 -0.74
N MET A 39 28.29 -39.54 -1.14
CA MET A 39 27.74 -38.23 -0.82
C MET A 39 26.76 -38.31 0.37
N LYS A 40 27.33 -38.45 1.57
CA LYS A 40 26.59 -38.57 2.82
C LYS A 40 26.27 -37.20 3.41
N VAL A 41 25.19 -37.12 4.17
CA VAL A 41 24.98 -36.01 5.11
C VAL A 41 26.10 -36.06 6.16
N THR A 42 26.93 -35.01 6.20
CA THR A 42 27.98 -34.84 7.22
C THR A 42 27.70 -33.62 8.08
N TYR A 43 28.29 -33.58 9.27
CA TYR A 43 28.14 -32.49 10.23
C TYR A 43 29.51 -31.96 10.68
N ALA A 44 29.64 -30.63 10.75
CA ALA A 44 30.73 -29.95 11.46
C ALA A 44 30.16 -29.33 12.74
N SER A 45 30.80 -29.54 13.90
CA SER A 45 30.31 -29.03 15.19
C SER A 45 30.08 -27.52 15.19
N VAL A 46 28.84 -27.07 15.33
CA VAL A 46 28.48 -25.66 15.53
C VAL A 46 27.42 -25.46 16.62
N ALA A 47 27.41 -24.24 17.18
CA ALA A 47 26.49 -23.76 18.21
C ALA A 47 25.03 -23.66 17.73
N ASP A 48 24.11 -23.50 18.68
CA ASP A 48 22.66 -23.46 18.44
C ASP A 48 22.26 -22.38 17.40
N ASN A 49 21.35 -22.71 16.48
CA ASN A 49 20.84 -21.84 15.38
C ASN A 49 21.81 -21.48 14.23
N GLN A 50 22.92 -22.21 14.04
CA GLN A 50 23.78 -22.03 12.86
C GLN A 50 23.22 -22.77 11.63
N LYS A 51 23.23 -22.09 10.47
CA LYS A 51 22.90 -22.69 9.17
C LYS A 51 24.13 -23.46 8.67
N ALA A 52 24.05 -24.79 8.56
CA ALA A 52 25.14 -25.56 7.98
C ALA A 52 24.87 -25.80 6.49
N MET A 53 25.82 -25.41 5.63
CA MET A 53 25.92 -25.94 4.27
C MET A 53 26.36 -27.40 4.37
N MET A 54 25.61 -28.32 3.77
CA MET A 54 26.03 -29.73 3.71
C MET A 54 27.24 -29.88 2.79
N ALA A 55 28.41 -30.16 3.35
CA ALA A 55 29.64 -30.32 2.57
C ALA A 55 29.93 -31.81 2.28
N ALA A 56 30.32 -32.10 1.04
CA ALA A 56 30.55 -33.43 0.49
C ALA A 56 31.94 -34.03 0.80
N THR A 57 32.66 -33.56 1.82
CA THR A 57 34.00 -34.08 2.16
C THR A 57 34.29 -34.01 3.66
N GLY A 58 34.02 -35.09 4.41
CA GLY A 58 34.31 -35.17 5.85
C GLY A 58 33.87 -36.48 6.53
N THR A 59 34.40 -36.75 7.72
CA THR A 59 34.16 -37.97 8.52
C THR A 59 32.68 -38.14 8.87
N TYR A 60 32.14 -39.34 8.62
CA TYR A 60 30.73 -39.71 8.74
C TYR A 60 30.13 -39.46 10.15
N THR A 61 28.90 -38.96 10.19
CA THR A 61 28.07 -38.89 11.42
C THR A 61 26.93 -39.90 11.33
N ALA A 62 26.83 -40.76 12.35
CA ALA A 62 25.73 -41.72 12.51
C ALA A 62 24.51 -41.01 13.11
N PHE A 63 23.37 -41.00 12.42
CA PHE A 63 22.13 -40.46 12.99
C PHE A 63 21.34 -41.56 13.69
N ILE A 64 20.70 -41.23 14.80
CA ILE A 64 19.72 -42.10 15.45
C ILE A 64 18.33 -41.54 15.11
N LEU A 65 17.40 -42.44 14.77
CA LEU A 65 16.01 -42.09 14.53
C LEU A 65 15.18 -42.47 15.75
N ASN A 66 14.42 -41.50 16.25
CA ASN A 66 13.36 -41.75 17.22
C ASN A 66 12.01 -41.36 16.62
N ALA A 67 10.93 -41.93 17.14
CA ALA A 67 9.59 -41.42 16.86
C ALA A 67 9.51 -39.96 17.33
N SER A 68 8.99 -39.08 16.49
CA SER A 68 8.69 -37.72 16.91
C SER A 68 7.41 -37.71 17.74
N THR A 69 7.40 -36.91 18.78
CA THR A 69 6.24 -36.69 19.66
C THR A 69 5.41 -35.49 19.22
N ALA A 70 5.90 -34.68 18.26
CA ALA A 70 5.23 -33.48 17.77
C ALA A 70 4.20 -33.77 16.66
N ALA A 71 4.38 -34.86 15.91
CA ALA A 71 3.47 -35.26 14.83
C ALA A 71 3.37 -36.80 14.68
N THR A 72 2.15 -37.30 14.47
CA THR A 72 1.86 -38.72 14.24
C THR A 72 2.57 -39.27 13.00
N ASN A 73 3.08 -40.51 13.07
CA ASN A 73 3.80 -41.21 11.99
C ASN A 73 5.05 -40.48 11.47
N SER A 74 5.67 -39.63 12.29
CA SER A 74 6.90 -38.92 11.93
C SER A 74 8.07 -39.29 12.83
N TYR A 75 9.29 -38.98 12.37
CA TYR A 75 10.54 -39.33 13.04
C TYR A 75 11.43 -38.10 13.20
N ALA A 76 12.31 -38.12 14.19
CA ALA A 76 13.31 -37.10 14.42
C ALA A 76 14.72 -37.70 14.31
N PHE A 77 15.57 -37.09 13.48
CA PHE A 77 16.99 -37.45 13.38
C PHE A 77 17.79 -36.70 14.44
N HIS A 78 18.56 -37.42 15.25
CA HIS A 78 19.52 -36.82 16.18
C HIS A 78 20.90 -37.44 16.08
N TYR A 79 21.92 -36.68 16.45
CA TYR A 79 23.29 -37.16 16.65
C TYR A 79 23.80 -36.67 18.00
N GLY A 80 24.52 -37.53 18.73
CA GLY A 80 24.85 -37.27 20.12
C GLY A 80 23.61 -37.11 21.00
N ASP A 81 23.80 -36.53 22.19
CA ASP A 81 22.78 -36.56 23.24
C ASP A 81 21.60 -35.61 23.00
N ASN A 82 21.79 -34.47 22.32
CA ASN A 82 20.76 -33.41 22.27
C ASN A 82 20.67 -32.63 20.93
N CYS A 83 21.31 -33.07 19.85
CA CYS A 83 21.33 -32.31 18.59
C CYS A 83 20.42 -32.94 17.53
N TYR A 84 19.39 -32.20 17.11
CA TYR A 84 18.38 -32.64 16.16
C TYR A 84 18.50 -31.91 14.82
N LEU A 85 18.24 -32.61 13.72
CA LEU A 85 17.96 -31.96 12.43
C LEU A 85 16.65 -31.17 12.54
N ASN A 86 16.61 -29.96 12.01
CA ASN A 86 15.49 -29.04 12.17
C ASN A 86 15.31 -28.13 10.95
N ASN A 87 14.07 -27.84 10.56
CA ASN A 87 13.75 -26.82 9.57
C ASN A 87 13.74 -25.42 10.22
N ARG A 88 14.68 -24.57 9.81
CA ARG A 88 14.73 -23.15 10.17
C ARG A 88 14.65 -22.29 8.92
N SER A 89 13.52 -21.62 8.73
CA SER A 89 13.29 -20.70 7.60
C SER A 89 13.51 -21.36 6.23
N ASN A 90 12.92 -22.54 6.03
CA ASN A 90 13.01 -23.39 4.83
C ASN A 90 14.42 -23.88 4.52
N LYS A 91 15.30 -23.93 5.53
CA LYS A 91 16.66 -24.48 5.42
C LYS A 91 16.86 -25.53 6.49
N LEU A 92 17.61 -26.57 6.13
CA LEU A 92 17.97 -27.62 7.07
C LEU A 92 19.09 -27.13 7.98
N ALA A 93 18.83 -27.13 9.28
CA ALA A 93 19.71 -26.66 10.33
C ALA A 93 19.80 -27.69 11.46
N THR A 94 20.67 -27.45 12.43
CA THR A 94 20.69 -28.21 13.69
C THR A 94 20.10 -27.39 14.82
N ARG A 95 19.43 -28.09 15.73
CA ARG A 95 18.91 -27.54 16.99
C ARG A 95 19.50 -28.35 18.14
N ASN A 96 20.26 -27.69 19.01
CA ASN A 96 20.85 -28.33 20.19
C ASN A 96 19.92 -28.12 21.39
N SER A 97 19.01 -29.07 21.62
CA SER A 97 18.04 -29.00 22.71
C SER A 97 17.61 -30.40 23.16
N THR A 98 17.53 -30.60 24.48
CA THR A 98 16.93 -31.77 25.11
C THR A 98 15.45 -31.97 24.75
N SER A 99 14.80 -30.93 24.18
CA SER A 99 13.40 -30.95 23.74
C SER A 99 13.24 -31.02 22.23
N GLY A 100 14.32 -31.24 21.45
CA GLY A 100 14.28 -31.16 19.99
C GLY A 100 13.31 -32.14 19.33
N ALA A 101 13.07 -33.32 19.92
CA ALA A 101 12.09 -34.30 19.40
C ALA A 101 10.62 -33.82 19.48
N ASN A 102 10.33 -32.83 20.34
CA ASN A 102 8.99 -32.27 20.56
C ASN A 102 8.68 -31.06 19.65
N ASP A 103 9.63 -30.66 18.81
CA ASP A 103 9.49 -29.49 17.94
C ASP A 103 9.06 -29.90 16.54
N GLY A 104 7.99 -29.27 16.03
CA GLY A 104 7.46 -29.56 14.70
C GLY A 104 8.48 -29.35 13.58
N GLY A 105 9.45 -28.44 13.79
CA GLY A 105 10.56 -28.24 12.84
C GLY A 105 11.50 -29.45 12.72
N SER A 106 11.50 -30.37 13.68
CA SER A 106 12.35 -31.57 13.71
C SER A 106 11.61 -32.86 13.32
N SER A 107 10.35 -32.77 12.91
CA SER A 107 9.53 -33.91 12.49
C SER A 107 9.66 -34.17 10.99
N PHE A 108 10.08 -35.39 10.63
CA PHE A 108 10.22 -35.86 9.26
C PHE A 108 9.25 -37.00 8.97
N LEU A 109 8.53 -36.90 7.85
CA LEU A 109 7.67 -37.97 7.34
C LEU A 109 8.40 -38.69 6.21
N PHE A 110 8.49 -40.03 6.27
CA PHE A 110 9.00 -40.83 5.17
C PHE A 110 7.84 -41.34 4.33
N THR A 111 7.89 -41.06 3.03
CA THR A 111 7.01 -41.67 2.04
C THR A 111 7.84 -42.63 1.22
N GLU A 112 7.43 -43.89 1.15
CA GLU A 112 8.08 -44.89 0.31
C GLU A 112 7.95 -44.46 -1.16
N VAL A 113 9.09 -44.33 -1.85
CA VAL A 113 9.12 -44.08 -3.30
C VAL A 113 9.40 -45.41 -3.97
N SER A 114 8.41 -45.96 -4.67
CA SER A 114 8.61 -47.18 -5.48
C SER A 114 9.59 -46.90 -6.62
N ASP A 115 10.48 -47.85 -6.90
CA ASP A 115 11.51 -47.83 -7.95
C ASP A 115 10.95 -47.79 -9.40
N GLU A 116 9.62 -47.80 -9.58
CA GLU A 116 9.01 -47.63 -10.90
C GLU A 116 9.01 -46.14 -11.30
N PRO A 117 9.68 -45.74 -12.39
CA PRO A 117 9.70 -44.36 -12.84
C PRO A 117 8.29 -43.88 -13.21
N LEU A 118 7.94 -42.66 -12.82
CA LEU A 118 6.67 -42.06 -13.24
C LEU A 118 6.67 -41.89 -14.78
N PRO A 119 5.54 -42.19 -15.46
CA PRO A 119 5.46 -42.13 -16.90
C PRO A 119 5.62 -40.69 -17.40
N ASN A 120 6.25 -40.47 -18.56
CA ASN A 120 6.42 -39.13 -19.10
C ASN A 120 5.09 -38.49 -19.52
N GLU A 121 4.10 -39.30 -19.87
CA GLU A 121 2.72 -38.90 -20.18
C GLU A 121 1.74 -39.98 -19.73
N LEU A 122 0.50 -39.58 -19.43
CA LEU A 122 -0.53 -40.49 -18.93
C LEU A 122 -1.92 -39.98 -19.29
N THR A 123 -2.76 -40.86 -19.85
CA THR A 123 -4.20 -40.62 -20.00
C THR A 123 -4.96 -41.21 -18.80
N ILE A 124 -5.83 -40.42 -18.19
CA ILE A 124 -6.62 -40.76 -17.01
C ILE A 124 -8.09 -40.55 -17.37
N THR A 125 -8.93 -41.55 -17.06
CA THR A 125 -10.39 -41.39 -17.08
C THR A 125 -10.87 -41.00 -15.68
N VAL A 126 -11.66 -39.94 -15.58
CA VAL A 126 -12.21 -39.43 -14.32
C VAL A 126 -13.56 -40.09 -14.07
N ASP A 127 -13.53 -41.23 -13.40
CA ASP A 127 -14.72 -42.04 -13.11
C ASP A 127 -14.55 -42.86 -11.81
N LYS A 128 -15.57 -43.67 -11.50
CA LYS A 128 -15.60 -44.50 -10.30
C LYS A 128 -14.61 -45.67 -10.32
N PRO A 129 -14.43 -46.42 -11.42
CA PRO A 129 -13.39 -47.46 -11.50
C PRO A 129 -11.96 -46.95 -11.33
N ASN A 130 -11.65 -45.74 -11.79
CA ASN A 130 -10.29 -45.20 -11.83
C ASN A 130 -9.99 -44.21 -10.69
N GLY A 131 -10.84 -44.13 -9.66
CA GLY A 131 -10.59 -43.27 -8.51
C GLY A 131 -11.60 -43.40 -7.39
N THR A 132 -11.42 -42.61 -6.34
CA THR A 132 -12.24 -42.67 -5.12
C THR A 132 -12.63 -41.26 -4.68
N LEU A 133 -13.88 -41.12 -4.22
CA LEU A 133 -14.39 -39.88 -3.63
C LEU A 133 -14.10 -39.80 -2.12
N TYR A 134 -13.76 -38.60 -1.66
CA TYR A 134 -13.44 -38.25 -0.29
C TYR A 134 -14.25 -37.02 0.14
N ASN A 135 -14.86 -37.08 1.32
CA ASN A 135 -15.56 -35.95 1.93
C ASN A 135 -14.55 -34.93 2.48
N GLY A 136 -15.02 -33.75 2.89
CA GLY A 136 -14.18 -32.64 3.38
C GLY A 136 -13.34 -32.96 4.62
N SER A 137 -13.59 -34.10 5.29
CA SER A 137 -12.79 -34.63 6.40
C SER A 137 -11.85 -35.78 5.98
N GLY A 138 -11.77 -36.09 4.69
CA GLY A 138 -10.93 -37.17 4.15
C GLY A 138 -11.54 -38.57 4.27
N GLY A 139 -12.82 -38.70 4.64
CA GLY A 139 -13.53 -39.99 4.71
C GLY A 139 -14.12 -40.40 3.36
N THR A 140 -14.20 -41.71 3.10
CA THR A 140 -14.76 -42.29 1.85
C THR A 140 -16.23 -42.68 1.95
N THR A 141 -16.89 -42.36 3.08
CA THR A 141 -18.31 -42.66 3.33
C THR A 141 -19.12 -41.38 3.43
N GLY A 142 -20.33 -41.38 2.88
CA GLY A 142 -21.22 -40.22 2.83
C GLY A 142 -22.08 -40.17 1.55
N ASN A 143 -23.01 -39.20 1.51
CA ASN A 143 -23.86 -38.94 0.34
C ASN A 143 -23.25 -37.93 -0.64
N TYR A 144 -22.38 -37.06 -0.13
CA TYR A 144 -21.69 -36.03 -0.88
C TYR A 144 -20.23 -35.94 -0.44
N PHE A 145 -19.39 -35.51 -1.37
CA PHE A 145 -17.95 -35.55 -1.30
C PHE A 145 -17.35 -34.26 -1.83
N SER A 146 -16.10 -34.01 -1.45
CA SER A 146 -15.37 -32.78 -1.76
C SER A 146 -14.27 -32.98 -2.78
N THR A 147 -13.68 -34.19 -2.86
CA THR A 147 -12.54 -34.48 -3.74
C THR A 147 -12.62 -35.89 -4.30
N TRP A 148 -12.44 -36.04 -5.61
CA TRP A 148 -12.10 -37.29 -6.28
C TRP A 148 -10.58 -37.39 -6.42
N LYS A 149 -10.03 -38.56 -6.14
CA LYS A 149 -8.60 -38.86 -6.35
C LYS A 149 -8.45 -40.08 -7.24
N SER A 150 -7.63 -39.97 -8.28
CA SER A 150 -7.37 -41.08 -9.17
C SER A 150 -6.60 -42.21 -8.47
N SER A 151 -6.77 -43.44 -8.96
CA SER A 151 -5.94 -44.60 -8.60
C SER A 151 -4.63 -44.67 -9.40
N SER A 152 -4.39 -43.69 -10.29
CA SER A 152 -3.20 -43.62 -11.13
C SER A 152 -1.96 -43.16 -10.37
N ARG A 153 -0.78 -43.35 -10.98
CA ARG A 153 0.48 -42.81 -10.50
C ARG A 153 1.20 -42.08 -11.67
N PRO A 154 1.44 -40.76 -11.58
CA PRO A 154 1.08 -39.87 -10.46
C PRO A 154 -0.45 -39.72 -10.25
N GLN A 155 -0.85 -39.41 -9.02
CA GLN A 155 -2.27 -39.26 -8.63
C GLN A 155 -2.76 -37.85 -8.99
N VAL A 156 -3.94 -37.78 -9.61
CA VAL A 156 -4.65 -36.54 -9.94
C VAL A 156 -5.80 -36.34 -8.96
N THR A 157 -6.07 -35.08 -8.63
CA THR A 157 -7.19 -34.68 -7.78
C THR A 157 -8.14 -33.76 -8.53
N PHE A 158 -9.44 -34.01 -8.38
CA PHE A 158 -10.51 -33.15 -8.86
C PHE A 158 -11.47 -32.86 -7.72
N GLY A 159 -11.79 -31.60 -7.40
CA GLY A 159 -12.64 -31.30 -6.26
C GLY A 159 -13.11 -29.87 -6.12
N CYS A 160 -13.95 -29.63 -5.12
CA CYS A 160 -14.60 -28.36 -4.81
C CYS A 160 -14.14 -27.79 -3.44
N GLY A 161 -12.83 -27.86 -3.17
CA GLY A 161 -12.23 -27.40 -1.92
C GLY A 161 -12.69 -28.23 -0.71
N THR A 162 -13.10 -27.56 0.36
CA THR A 162 -13.59 -28.21 1.59
C THR A 162 -15.11 -28.48 1.57
N THR A 163 -15.80 -28.05 0.52
CA THR A 163 -17.26 -28.20 0.40
C THR A 163 -17.62 -29.56 -0.20
N ASN A 164 -18.66 -30.21 0.31
CA ASN A 164 -19.10 -31.53 -0.17
C ASN A 164 -20.17 -31.39 -1.27
N ASN A 165 -19.77 -30.98 -2.48
CA ASN A 165 -20.71 -30.64 -3.56
C ASN A 165 -20.67 -31.62 -4.75
N MET A 166 -20.20 -32.85 -4.58
CA MET A 166 -20.30 -33.86 -5.65
C MET A 166 -20.59 -35.27 -5.13
N ASN A 167 -21.11 -36.12 -6.00
CA ASN A 167 -21.34 -37.53 -5.73
C ASN A 167 -21.26 -38.38 -7.01
N TRP A 168 -21.63 -39.65 -6.92
CA TRP A 168 -21.68 -40.57 -8.05
C TRP A 168 -23.09 -40.62 -8.67
N SER A 169 -23.16 -40.46 -9.99
CA SER A 169 -24.30 -40.88 -10.80
C SER A 169 -23.86 -42.04 -11.71
N GLY A 170 -24.20 -43.27 -11.31
CA GLY A 170 -23.61 -44.47 -11.91
C GLY A 170 -22.10 -44.54 -11.65
N ASN A 171 -21.31 -44.54 -12.74
CA ASN A 171 -19.83 -44.48 -12.69
C ASN A 171 -19.28 -43.06 -12.87
N ASN A 172 -20.14 -42.08 -13.15
CA ASN A 172 -19.77 -40.72 -13.53
C ASN A 172 -19.90 -39.76 -12.35
N LEU A 173 -19.10 -38.70 -12.34
CA LEU A 173 -19.23 -37.64 -11.34
C LEU A 173 -20.48 -36.81 -11.61
N GLN A 174 -21.22 -36.50 -10.55
CA GLN A 174 -22.31 -35.54 -10.56
C GLN A 174 -21.97 -34.36 -9.64
N LEU A 175 -22.05 -33.14 -10.19
CA LEU A 175 -21.64 -31.88 -9.57
C LEU A 175 -22.87 -31.03 -9.20
N PHE A 176 -22.75 -30.19 -8.17
CA PHE A 176 -23.83 -29.38 -7.61
C PHE A 176 -23.35 -27.95 -7.27
N THR A 177 -24.25 -26.97 -7.33
CA THR A 177 -23.92 -25.57 -6.99
C THR A 177 -23.77 -25.32 -5.49
N GLY A 178 -24.24 -26.25 -4.64
CA GLY A 178 -24.17 -26.12 -3.18
C GLY A 178 -25.13 -25.06 -2.62
N SER A 179 -25.16 -24.90 -1.29
CA SER A 179 -26.07 -23.97 -0.61
C SER A 179 -25.84 -22.50 -0.94
N ALA A 180 -24.65 -22.15 -1.44
CA ALA A 180 -24.32 -20.81 -1.92
C ALA A 180 -24.81 -20.53 -3.35
N ALA A 181 -25.49 -21.49 -4.00
CA ALA A 181 -25.90 -21.42 -5.40
C ALA A 181 -24.74 -21.20 -6.39
N SER A 182 -23.51 -21.50 -5.97
CA SER A 182 -22.28 -21.42 -6.76
C SER A 182 -21.19 -22.29 -6.13
N SER A 183 -20.50 -23.10 -6.94
CA SER A 183 -19.38 -23.94 -6.50
C SER A 183 -18.29 -24.01 -7.59
N ALA A 184 -17.05 -23.74 -7.19
CA ALA A 184 -15.88 -23.93 -8.04
C ALA A 184 -15.39 -25.39 -7.97
N TYR A 185 -14.97 -25.92 -9.12
CA TYR A 185 -14.38 -27.24 -9.26
C TYR A 185 -13.03 -27.13 -9.93
N THR A 186 -12.00 -27.72 -9.32
CA THR A 186 -10.62 -27.66 -9.80
C THR A 186 -10.06 -29.06 -9.94
N LEU A 187 -9.51 -29.35 -11.12
CA LEU A 187 -8.65 -30.49 -11.41
C LEU A 187 -7.21 -29.99 -11.40
N SER A 188 -6.33 -30.58 -10.58
CA SER A 188 -4.92 -30.18 -10.50
C SER A 188 -4.01 -31.23 -11.13
N ALA A 189 -3.06 -30.77 -11.95
CA ALA A 189 -1.96 -31.60 -12.39
C ALA A 189 -1.09 -32.00 -11.20
N PRO A 190 -0.51 -33.21 -11.19
CA PRO A 190 0.45 -33.59 -10.17
C PRO A 190 1.71 -32.73 -10.26
N ALA A 191 2.46 -32.60 -9.15
CA ALA A 191 3.72 -31.88 -9.15
C ALA A 191 4.69 -32.45 -10.22
N GLY A 192 5.27 -31.56 -11.03
CA GLY A 192 6.15 -31.92 -12.16
C GLY A 192 5.41 -32.31 -13.45
N TYR A 193 4.08 -32.17 -13.49
CA TYR A 193 3.25 -32.45 -14.66
C TYR A 193 2.36 -31.25 -15.00
N VAL A 194 1.95 -31.19 -16.26
CA VAL A 194 0.90 -30.31 -16.77
C VAL A 194 -0.20 -31.14 -17.43
N ILE A 195 -1.41 -30.61 -17.41
CA ILE A 195 -2.52 -31.07 -18.23
C ILE A 195 -2.21 -30.69 -19.67
N ASP A 196 -1.98 -31.69 -20.52
CA ASP A 196 -1.70 -31.52 -21.94
C ASP A 196 -2.99 -31.44 -22.75
N SER A 197 -3.97 -32.28 -22.43
CA SER A 197 -5.31 -32.22 -23.01
C SER A 197 -6.37 -32.70 -22.02
N TYR A 198 -7.62 -32.30 -22.25
CA TYR A 198 -8.77 -32.80 -21.50
C TYR A 198 -10.01 -32.83 -22.39
N SER A 199 -10.96 -33.68 -22.05
CA SER A 199 -12.28 -33.74 -22.66
C SER A 199 -13.29 -34.19 -21.62
N PHE A 200 -14.45 -33.57 -21.56
CA PHE A 200 -15.60 -34.06 -20.80
C PHE A 200 -16.91 -33.64 -21.46
N THR A 201 -17.91 -34.50 -21.34
CA THR A 201 -19.28 -34.24 -21.76
C THR A 201 -20.14 -33.96 -20.53
N PHE A 202 -21.01 -32.95 -20.58
CA PHE A 202 -21.85 -32.56 -19.46
C PHE A 202 -23.33 -32.48 -19.85
N ALA A 203 -24.21 -32.93 -18.95
CA ALA A 203 -25.67 -32.84 -19.11
C ALA A 203 -26.37 -32.78 -17.74
N ASN A 204 -27.55 -32.17 -17.70
CA ASN A 204 -28.41 -32.14 -16.53
C ASN A 204 -28.90 -33.54 -16.16
N ASN A 205 -28.82 -33.91 -14.88
CA ASN A 205 -29.28 -35.21 -14.42
C ASN A 205 -30.80 -35.22 -14.20
N SER A 206 -31.56 -35.48 -15.28
CA SER A 206 -33.02 -35.63 -15.23
C SER A 206 -33.78 -34.38 -14.74
N HIS A 207 -33.25 -33.18 -14.99
CA HIS A 207 -33.93 -31.91 -14.72
C HIS A 207 -33.83 -30.92 -15.89
N ALA A 208 -34.85 -30.07 -16.03
CA ALA A 208 -34.92 -29.07 -17.10
C ALA A 208 -34.30 -27.71 -16.75
N THR A 209 -34.06 -27.43 -15.47
CA THR A 209 -33.46 -26.16 -15.02
C THR A 209 -32.05 -26.01 -15.55
N GLY A 210 -31.77 -24.96 -16.33
CA GLY A 210 -30.42 -24.65 -16.79
C GLY A 210 -29.57 -24.08 -15.66
N LEU A 211 -28.32 -24.53 -15.56
CA LEU A 211 -27.29 -23.98 -14.68
C LEU A 211 -26.21 -23.32 -15.54
N THR A 212 -25.42 -22.44 -14.94
CA THR A 212 -24.31 -21.77 -15.62
C THR A 212 -23.01 -22.46 -15.25
N MET A 213 -22.25 -22.91 -16.26
CA MET A 213 -20.89 -23.41 -16.10
C MET A 213 -19.92 -22.42 -16.75
N THR A 214 -19.10 -21.76 -15.94
CA THR A 214 -18.10 -20.78 -16.39
C THR A 214 -16.71 -21.37 -16.24
N MET A 215 -16.01 -21.55 -17.34
CA MET A 215 -14.63 -22.05 -17.38
C MET A 215 -13.64 -20.96 -16.93
N ASP A 216 -12.45 -21.34 -16.49
CA ASP A 216 -11.37 -20.39 -16.13
C ASP A 216 -10.91 -19.50 -17.31
N ASP A 217 -11.14 -19.96 -18.55
CA ASP A 217 -10.89 -19.18 -19.77
C ASP A 217 -12.01 -18.18 -20.11
N GLY A 218 -13.00 -18.04 -19.23
CA GLY A 218 -14.15 -17.15 -19.40
C GLY A 218 -15.29 -17.75 -20.25
N THR A 219 -15.11 -18.92 -20.85
CA THR A 219 -16.18 -19.56 -21.64
C THR A 219 -17.37 -19.93 -20.75
N VAL A 220 -18.56 -19.48 -21.13
CA VAL A 220 -19.80 -19.74 -20.38
C VAL A 220 -20.70 -20.72 -21.13
N TYR A 221 -21.19 -21.74 -20.44
CA TYR A 221 -22.19 -22.67 -20.92
C TYR A 221 -23.45 -22.61 -20.07
N THR A 222 -24.63 -22.68 -20.72
CA THR A 222 -25.88 -23.01 -20.04
C THR A 222 -26.12 -24.51 -20.15
N THR A 223 -26.23 -25.21 -19.03
CA THR A 223 -26.44 -26.66 -19.01
C THR A 223 -27.86 -27.02 -19.42
N SER A 224 -28.03 -28.19 -20.05
CA SER A 224 -29.34 -28.71 -20.46
C SER A 224 -29.37 -30.23 -20.37
N GLN A 225 -30.53 -30.84 -20.63
CA GLN A 225 -30.62 -32.31 -20.77
C GLN A 225 -29.93 -32.84 -22.03
N THR A 226 -29.69 -31.97 -23.03
CA THR A 226 -28.89 -32.31 -24.20
C THR A 226 -27.43 -32.22 -23.82
N ALA A 227 -26.69 -33.31 -24.05
CA ALA A 227 -25.27 -33.38 -23.76
C ALA A 227 -24.46 -32.39 -24.62
N ALA A 228 -23.50 -31.73 -23.99
CA ALA A 228 -22.52 -30.88 -24.64
C ALA A 228 -21.11 -31.31 -24.23
N THR A 229 -20.13 -31.17 -25.13
CA THR A 229 -18.75 -31.61 -24.89
C THR A 229 -17.81 -30.41 -24.88
N ARG A 230 -16.91 -30.37 -23.90
CA ARG A 230 -15.77 -29.46 -23.86
C ARG A 230 -14.50 -30.28 -23.96
N SER A 231 -13.62 -29.89 -24.87
CA SER A 231 -12.29 -30.48 -25.01
C SER A 231 -11.27 -29.40 -25.35
N ALA A 232 -10.04 -29.60 -24.90
CA ALA A 232 -8.90 -28.80 -25.33
C ALA A 232 -7.64 -29.67 -25.37
N SER A 233 -6.73 -29.35 -26.27
CA SER A 233 -5.45 -30.04 -26.47
C SER A 233 -4.31 -29.05 -26.59
N ASN A 234 -3.11 -29.45 -26.19
CA ASN A 234 -1.91 -28.61 -26.15
C ASN A 234 -2.02 -27.42 -25.19
N VAL A 235 -2.69 -27.59 -24.04
CA VAL A 235 -3.00 -26.47 -23.11
C VAL A 235 -1.94 -26.25 -22.02
N ALA A 236 -1.13 -27.27 -21.70
CA ALA A 236 -0.06 -27.21 -20.69
C ALA A 236 -0.46 -26.54 -19.36
N LEU A 237 -1.62 -26.90 -18.79
CA LEU A 237 -2.17 -26.27 -17.59
C LEU A 237 -1.65 -26.93 -16.30
N SER A 238 -1.35 -26.14 -15.26
CA SER A 238 -1.14 -26.69 -13.91
C SER A 238 -2.45 -27.13 -13.24
N SER A 239 -3.57 -26.53 -13.64
CA SER A 239 -4.91 -26.92 -13.22
C SER A 239 -5.97 -26.50 -14.24
N LEU A 240 -7.08 -27.22 -14.25
CA LEU A 240 -8.30 -26.87 -14.97
C LEU A 240 -9.39 -26.59 -13.95
N SER A 241 -10.00 -25.41 -13.96
CA SER A 241 -11.18 -25.13 -13.12
C SER A 241 -12.35 -24.56 -13.91
N PHE A 242 -13.52 -24.67 -13.28
CA PHE A 242 -14.75 -24.03 -13.71
C PHE A 242 -15.68 -23.83 -12.51
N THR A 243 -16.57 -22.85 -12.61
CA THR A 243 -17.60 -22.57 -11.62
C THR A 243 -18.95 -23.01 -12.13
N LEU A 244 -19.69 -23.78 -11.33
CA LEU A 244 -21.08 -24.13 -11.59
C LEU A 244 -21.98 -23.27 -10.69
N ALA A 245 -22.88 -22.49 -11.27
CA ALA A 245 -23.79 -21.58 -10.58
C ALA A 245 -25.26 -21.81 -10.97
N GLY A 246 -26.18 -21.53 -10.03
CA GLY A 246 -27.61 -21.69 -10.20
C GLY A 246 -28.29 -22.49 -9.09
N THR A 247 -29.47 -23.02 -9.37
CA THR A 247 -30.36 -23.63 -8.35
C THR A 247 -29.70 -24.85 -7.68
N ASN A 248 -29.56 -24.80 -6.36
CA ASN A 248 -29.00 -25.90 -5.55
C ASN A 248 -29.83 -27.20 -5.68
N GLY A 249 -29.18 -28.35 -5.55
CA GLY A 249 -29.79 -29.67 -5.65
C GLY A 249 -30.05 -30.17 -7.08
N GLN A 250 -29.85 -29.33 -8.09
CA GLN A 250 -29.88 -29.70 -9.50
C GLN A 250 -28.46 -30.11 -9.93
N GLY A 251 -28.27 -31.39 -10.24
CA GLY A 251 -26.92 -31.92 -10.46
C GLY A 251 -26.58 -32.12 -11.94
N VAL A 252 -25.35 -31.78 -12.32
CA VAL A 252 -24.80 -31.94 -13.67
C VAL A 252 -23.86 -33.15 -13.70
N VAL A 253 -24.09 -34.08 -14.61
CA VAL A 253 -23.26 -35.29 -14.74
C VAL A 253 -22.18 -35.05 -15.77
N LEU A 254 -20.94 -35.40 -15.42
CA LEU A 254 -19.81 -35.42 -16.35
C LEU A 254 -19.58 -36.83 -16.87
N THR A 255 -19.73 -37.06 -18.17
CA THR A 255 -19.41 -38.32 -18.85
C THR A 255 -18.20 -38.15 -19.76
N ASP A 256 -17.60 -39.26 -20.17
CA ASP A 256 -16.45 -39.29 -21.10
C ASP A 256 -15.31 -38.36 -20.66
N PHE A 257 -15.13 -38.23 -19.34
CA PHE A 257 -14.17 -37.31 -18.76
C PHE A 257 -12.78 -37.93 -18.82
N THR A 258 -11.99 -37.51 -19.81
CA THR A 258 -10.61 -37.92 -20.03
C THR A 258 -9.65 -36.76 -19.83
N LEU A 259 -8.50 -37.05 -19.24
CA LEU A 259 -7.41 -36.12 -18.98
C LEU A 259 -6.10 -36.73 -19.49
N HIS A 260 -5.34 -35.98 -20.29
CA HIS A 260 -3.96 -36.31 -20.63
C HIS A 260 -3.04 -35.40 -19.84
N ILE A 261 -2.13 -35.98 -19.03
CA ILE A 261 -1.06 -35.25 -18.36
C ILE A 261 0.27 -35.64 -18.98
N LYS A 262 1.22 -34.71 -19.02
CA LYS A 262 2.62 -34.97 -19.38
C LYS A 262 3.56 -34.26 -18.42
N LYS A 263 4.80 -34.72 -18.32
CA LYS A 263 5.83 -34.03 -17.54
C LYS A 263 5.97 -32.60 -18.05
N ASP A 264 6.07 -31.67 -17.10
CA ASP A 264 6.22 -30.26 -17.37
C ASP A 264 7.70 -29.95 -17.67
N VAL A 265 8.09 -30.16 -18.92
CA VAL A 265 9.45 -29.90 -19.40
C VAL A 265 9.43 -28.62 -20.24
N PRO A 266 10.07 -27.52 -19.78
CA PRO A 266 10.18 -26.32 -20.59
C PRO A 266 10.88 -26.59 -21.93
N GLU A 267 10.24 -26.16 -23.02
CA GLU A 267 10.78 -26.28 -24.38
C GLU A 267 11.32 -24.92 -24.87
N PRO A 268 12.37 -24.90 -25.73
CA PRO A 268 12.85 -23.66 -26.31
C PRO A 268 11.79 -23.09 -27.27
N PRO A 269 11.74 -21.76 -27.46
CA PRO A 269 10.76 -21.18 -28.36
C PRO A 269 11.13 -21.51 -29.80
N VAL A 270 10.12 -21.84 -30.60
CA VAL A 270 10.24 -22.00 -32.05
C VAL A 270 10.23 -20.62 -32.70
N THR A 271 11.18 -20.40 -33.62
CA THR A 271 11.25 -19.17 -34.41
C THR A 271 10.04 -19.05 -35.33
N SER A 272 9.49 -17.84 -35.39
CA SER A 272 8.36 -17.47 -36.24
C SER A 272 8.81 -17.23 -37.68
N THR A 273 7.92 -17.51 -38.61
CA THR A 273 8.04 -17.12 -40.02
C THR A 273 6.85 -16.24 -40.41
N GLU A 274 6.94 -15.55 -41.56
CA GLU A 274 5.82 -14.74 -42.08
C GLU A 274 4.53 -15.58 -42.26
N ASP A 275 4.67 -16.85 -42.67
CA ASP A 275 3.54 -17.76 -42.90
C ASP A 275 3.05 -18.48 -41.63
N ASN A 276 3.83 -18.45 -40.53
CA ASN A 276 3.52 -19.19 -39.31
C ASN A 276 4.14 -18.52 -38.08
N VAL A 277 3.41 -17.54 -37.53
CA VAL A 277 3.83 -16.84 -36.32
C VAL A 277 3.50 -17.67 -35.08
N ARG A 278 4.49 -17.85 -34.20
CA ARG A 278 4.36 -18.58 -32.93
C ARG A 278 4.38 -17.60 -31.77
N TRP A 279 3.37 -17.69 -30.91
CA TRP A 279 3.17 -16.81 -29.77
C TRP A 279 3.46 -17.51 -28.46
N TYR A 280 4.08 -16.78 -27.53
CA TYR A 280 4.46 -17.29 -26.22
C TYR A 280 4.20 -16.26 -25.14
N TYR A 281 3.79 -16.72 -23.95
CA TYR A 281 4.06 -15.99 -22.73
C TYR A 281 5.51 -16.22 -22.30
N ILE A 282 6.19 -15.15 -21.90
CA ILE A 282 7.54 -15.24 -21.34
C ILE A 282 7.42 -15.10 -19.82
N THR A 283 7.66 -16.18 -19.09
CA THR A 283 7.58 -16.25 -17.62
C THR A 283 8.98 -16.42 -17.00
N ASN A 284 9.13 -16.07 -15.73
CA ASN A 284 10.38 -16.23 -14.98
C ASN A 284 10.27 -17.40 -13.98
N ALA A 285 11.36 -18.16 -13.79
CA ALA A 285 11.39 -19.31 -12.90
C ALA A 285 11.52 -18.94 -11.41
N SER A 286 11.77 -17.68 -11.10
CA SER A 286 11.84 -17.19 -9.72
C SER A 286 10.50 -17.32 -9.00
N THR A 287 10.56 -17.72 -7.73
CA THR A 287 9.41 -17.83 -6.83
C THR A 287 9.09 -16.53 -6.09
N LYS A 288 9.77 -15.44 -6.44
CA LYS A 288 9.55 -14.13 -5.82
C LYS A 288 8.21 -13.56 -6.25
N ALA A 289 7.45 -13.01 -5.30
CA ALA A 289 6.08 -12.54 -5.52
C ALA A 289 5.93 -11.50 -6.66
N TYR A 290 6.98 -10.73 -6.95
CA TYR A 290 6.95 -9.69 -8.00
C TYR A 290 7.00 -10.26 -9.43
N CYS A 291 7.39 -11.52 -9.63
CA CYS A 291 7.48 -12.16 -10.95
C CYS A 291 6.88 -13.58 -11.02
N ALA A 292 6.65 -14.23 -9.88
CA ALA A 292 6.05 -15.56 -9.83
C ALA A 292 4.62 -15.56 -10.42
N GLY A 293 4.38 -16.45 -11.39
CA GLY A 293 3.08 -16.55 -12.08
C GLY A 293 2.75 -15.39 -13.02
N LYS A 294 3.69 -14.46 -13.21
CA LYS A 294 3.54 -13.26 -14.06
C LYS A 294 4.29 -13.43 -15.37
N VAL A 295 3.92 -12.61 -16.36
CA VAL A 295 4.52 -12.61 -17.70
C VAL A 295 5.20 -11.27 -17.98
N MET A 296 6.20 -11.31 -18.86
CA MET A 296 6.88 -10.13 -19.35
C MET A 296 5.95 -9.26 -20.20
N TYR A 297 6.00 -7.94 -20.01
CA TYR A 297 5.31 -6.96 -20.85
C TYR A 297 6.01 -5.61 -20.91
N TYR A 298 5.60 -4.77 -21.85
CA TYR A 298 6.02 -3.38 -21.94
C TYR A 298 5.04 -2.43 -21.24
N ASP A 299 5.50 -1.76 -20.18
CA ASP A 299 4.76 -0.71 -19.50
C ASP A 299 4.96 0.63 -20.22
N ALA A 300 3.96 1.05 -20.99
CA ALA A 300 4.03 2.27 -21.79
C ALA A 300 4.03 3.55 -20.93
N GLU A 301 3.42 3.54 -19.75
CA GLU A 301 3.40 4.72 -18.86
C GLU A 301 4.77 4.97 -18.23
N LEU A 302 5.47 3.88 -17.88
CA LEU A 302 6.80 3.95 -17.26
C LEU A 302 7.96 3.80 -18.26
N ASP A 303 7.63 3.55 -19.53
CA ASP A 303 8.55 3.24 -20.63
C ASP A 303 9.59 2.16 -20.28
N ARG A 304 9.13 0.99 -19.80
CA ARG A 304 10.05 -0.12 -19.44
C ARG A 304 9.40 -1.50 -19.43
N MET A 305 10.23 -2.54 -19.57
CA MET A 305 9.81 -3.94 -19.44
C MET A 305 9.58 -4.34 -17.97
N ARG A 306 8.42 -4.95 -17.69
CA ARG A 306 7.95 -5.32 -16.35
C ARG A 306 7.26 -6.68 -16.31
N PHE A 307 6.92 -7.13 -15.11
CA PHE A 307 6.08 -8.30 -14.86
C PHE A 307 4.62 -7.89 -14.61
N GLY A 308 3.71 -8.47 -15.40
CA GLY A 308 2.26 -8.26 -15.28
C GLY A 308 1.52 -9.59 -15.14
N ASP A 309 0.26 -9.53 -14.74
CA ASP A 309 -0.56 -10.73 -14.69
C ASP A 309 -0.71 -11.35 -16.09
N LYS A 310 -0.79 -12.68 -16.14
CA LYS A 310 -0.97 -13.44 -17.37
C LYS A 310 -2.38 -13.19 -17.91
N SER A 311 -2.48 -12.49 -19.04
CA SER A 311 -3.74 -12.24 -19.76
C SER A 311 -3.53 -12.46 -21.25
N PHE A 312 -4.56 -12.91 -21.97
CA PHE A 312 -4.52 -12.97 -23.44
C PHE A 312 -4.76 -11.55 -23.95
N SER A 313 -3.66 -10.83 -24.19
CA SER A 313 -3.60 -9.43 -24.63
C SER A 313 -2.36 -9.20 -25.50
N PRO A 314 -2.39 -8.22 -26.41
CA PRO A 314 -1.37 -8.09 -27.45
C PRO A 314 0.00 -7.61 -26.94
N ASP A 315 0.06 -7.03 -25.74
CA ASP A 315 1.27 -6.56 -25.07
C ASP A 315 1.92 -7.63 -24.16
N ARG A 316 1.24 -8.76 -23.92
CA ARG A 316 1.67 -9.84 -23.01
C ARG A 316 2.20 -11.08 -23.74
N ILE A 317 1.94 -11.20 -25.03
CA ILE A 317 2.38 -12.33 -25.86
C ILE A 317 3.48 -11.91 -26.81
N TRP A 318 4.45 -12.79 -27.01
CA TRP A 318 5.69 -12.50 -27.71
C TRP A 318 6.00 -13.56 -28.76
N SER A 319 6.60 -13.13 -29.86
CA SER A 319 7.07 -13.96 -30.97
C SER A 319 8.57 -13.77 -31.16
N PHE A 320 9.26 -14.82 -31.59
CA PHE A 320 10.71 -14.85 -31.75
C PHE A 320 11.07 -14.92 -33.23
N TRP A 321 11.89 -14.00 -33.71
CA TRP A 321 12.27 -13.87 -35.13
C TRP A 321 13.78 -13.97 -35.25
N GLU A 322 14.29 -14.83 -36.12
CA GLU A 322 15.72 -15.10 -36.24
C GLU A 322 16.34 -14.40 -37.45
N GLN A 323 17.53 -13.82 -37.22
CA GLN A 323 18.39 -13.27 -38.24
C GLN A 323 19.85 -13.44 -37.81
N ASP A 324 20.67 -14.08 -38.66
CA ASP A 324 22.10 -14.31 -38.45
C ASP A 324 22.44 -14.99 -37.10
N GLY A 325 21.62 -15.94 -36.67
CA GLY A 325 21.79 -16.68 -35.41
C GLY A 325 21.43 -15.89 -34.15
N LYS A 326 20.80 -14.72 -34.30
CA LYS A 326 20.29 -13.90 -33.20
C LYS A 326 18.80 -13.66 -33.35
N LEU A 327 18.14 -13.40 -32.23
CA LEU A 327 16.70 -13.26 -32.13
C LEU A 327 16.32 -11.79 -31.94
N ALA A 328 15.26 -11.37 -32.62
CA ALA A 328 14.43 -10.23 -32.27
C ALA A 328 13.15 -10.76 -31.60
N ILE A 329 12.73 -10.14 -30.50
CA ILE A 329 11.56 -10.57 -29.71
C ILE A 329 10.49 -9.50 -29.87
N LYS A 330 9.34 -9.85 -30.45
CA LYS A 330 8.28 -8.92 -30.89
C LYS A 330 6.95 -9.27 -30.24
N ASN A 331 6.28 -8.29 -29.62
CA ASN A 331 4.92 -8.50 -29.10
C ASN A 331 3.86 -8.46 -30.23
N PHE A 332 2.59 -8.68 -29.91
CA PHE A 332 1.52 -8.67 -30.91
C PHE A 332 1.19 -7.25 -31.42
N ASN A 333 1.40 -6.21 -30.60
CA ASN A 333 1.32 -4.81 -31.04
C ASN A 333 2.39 -4.45 -32.10
N GLY A 334 3.43 -5.26 -32.17
CA GLY A 334 4.55 -5.10 -33.07
C GLY A 334 5.77 -4.38 -32.49
N ASP A 335 5.75 -4.06 -31.20
CA ASP A 335 6.91 -3.53 -30.49
C ASP A 335 7.94 -4.64 -30.24
N TYR A 336 9.21 -4.32 -30.45
CA TYR A 336 10.33 -5.19 -30.12
C TYR A 336 10.89 -4.89 -28.73
N ILE A 337 11.47 -5.89 -28.07
CA ILE A 337 12.28 -5.63 -26.87
C ILE A 337 13.51 -4.81 -27.31
N GLY A 338 13.72 -3.65 -26.66
CA GLY A 338 14.82 -2.75 -26.95
C GLY A 338 16.14 -3.16 -26.29
N THR A 339 17.22 -2.46 -26.59
CA THR A 339 18.48 -2.59 -25.84
C THR A 339 18.39 -1.92 -24.48
N ALA A 340 19.13 -2.45 -23.49
CA ALA A 340 19.40 -1.69 -22.28
C ALA A 340 20.28 -0.46 -22.62
N GLY A 341 19.98 0.71 -22.03
CA GLY A 341 20.72 1.96 -22.27
C GLY A 341 22.23 1.84 -22.05
N ALA A 342 23.03 2.61 -22.80
CA ALA A 342 24.49 2.54 -22.71
C ALA A 342 25.03 3.23 -21.43
N GLY A 343 25.61 2.46 -20.50
CA GLY A 343 26.33 2.98 -19.33
C GLY A 343 26.50 1.98 -18.18
N THR A 344 27.69 1.38 -18.08
CA THR A 344 28.32 0.70 -16.92
C THR A 344 27.56 -0.40 -16.16
N GLY A 345 28.20 -1.55 -15.93
CA GLY A 345 27.65 -2.70 -15.20
C GLY A 345 26.85 -2.33 -13.93
N GLY A 346 25.58 -2.72 -13.94
CA GLY A 346 24.56 -2.34 -12.96
C GLY A 346 23.15 -2.52 -13.57
N ALA A 347 22.12 -2.51 -12.74
CA ALA A 347 20.72 -2.85 -13.06
C ALA A 347 20.09 -1.90 -14.09
N THR A 348 20.45 -2.09 -15.36
CA THR A 348 20.02 -1.24 -16.46
C THR A 348 18.75 -1.82 -17.06
N GLN A 349 17.68 -1.02 -17.10
CA GLN A 349 16.34 -1.44 -17.52
C GLN A 349 16.20 -1.47 -19.05
N PHE A 350 15.28 -2.29 -19.55
CA PHE A 350 14.94 -2.40 -20.97
C PHE A 350 13.70 -1.56 -21.31
N GLY A 351 13.76 -0.79 -22.40
CA GLY A 351 12.60 -0.17 -23.05
C GLY A 351 12.10 -1.01 -24.23
N LYS A 352 11.32 -0.40 -25.12
CA LYS A 352 10.95 -0.99 -26.41
C LYS A 352 11.82 -0.48 -27.57
N SER A 353 11.73 -1.14 -28.72
CA SER A 353 12.23 -0.70 -30.02
C SER A 353 11.12 -0.81 -31.05
N GLU A 354 10.99 0.20 -31.92
CA GLU A 354 10.05 0.16 -33.05
C GLU A 354 10.60 -0.67 -34.23
N GLU A 355 11.92 -0.86 -34.26
CA GLU A 355 12.62 -1.62 -35.29
C GLU A 355 13.10 -2.98 -34.76
N ALA A 356 13.21 -3.96 -35.66
CA ALA A 356 13.73 -5.27 -35.33
C ALA A 356 15.17 -5.19 -34.81
N ASN A 357 15.42 -5.83 -33.67
CA ASN A 357 16.71 -5.78 -32.99
C ASN A 357 17.22 -7.22 -32.74
N PRO A 358 17.84 -7.88 -33.75
CA PRO A 358 18.31 -9.26 -33.65
C PRO A 358 19.61 -9.33 -32.84
N ILE A 359 19.49 -9.24 -31.52
CA ILE A 359 20.62 -9.25 -30.58
C ILE A 359 20.54 -10.36 -29.53
N TYR A 360 19.37 -10.98 -29.36
CA TYR A 360 19.14 -11.93 -28.30
C TYR A 360 19.59 -13.34 -28.68
N THR A 361 20.06 -14.08 -27.70
CA THR A 361 20.30 -15.53 -27.83
C THR A 361 19.63 -16.25 -26.67
N ILE A 362 19.19 -17.49 -26.93
CA ILE A 362 18.55 -18.34 -25.92
C ILE A 362 19.42 -19.56 -25.68
N GLN A 363 19.66 -19.90 -24.42
CA GLN A 363 20.46 -21.07 -24.03
C GLN A 363 19.78 -21.83 -22.90
N SER A 364 19.73 -23.16 -22.99
CA SER A 364 19.23 -24.01 -21.91
C SER A 364 20.08 -23.85 -20.66
N ALA A 365 19.42 -23.72 -19.50
CA ALA A 365 20.06 -23.59 -18.20
C ALA A 365 19.12 -24.09 -17.10
N TYR A 366 19.55 -25.07 -16.30
CA TYR A 366 18.84 -25.57 -15.12
C TYR A 366 17.39 -26.02 -15.36
N GLY A 367 17.09 -26.64 -16.50
CA GLY A 367 15.72 -27.05 -16.88
C GLY A 367 14.84 -25.88 -17.38
N PHE A 368 15.41 -24.69 -17.52
CA PHE A 368 14.82 -23.47 -18.06
C PHE A 368 15.72 -22.91 -19.17
N PHE A 369 15.55 -21.63 -19.51
CA PHE A 369 16.35 -20.93 -20.49
C PHE A 369 16.89 -19.60 -19.98
N THR A 370 18.06 -19.18 -20.46
CA THR A 370 18.54 -17.81 -20.31
C THR A 370 18.29 -17.03 -21.60
N ILE A 371 17.89 -15.77 -21.48
CA ILE A 371 17.82 -14.83 -22.61
C ILE A 371 18.99 -13.87 -22.47
N LYS A 372 19.86 -13.77 -23.47
CA LYS A 372 21.09 -12.96 -23.41
C LYS A 372 21.08 -11.84 -24.43
N ASP A 373 21.30 -10.61 -23.98
CA ASP A 373 21.66 -9.46 -24.79
C ASP A 373 23.20 -9.32 -24.81
N SER A 374 23.82 -9.70 -25.93
CA SER A 374 25.24 -9.46 -26.20
C SER A 374 26.19 -9.98 -25.09
N ASN A 375 25.90 -11.18 -24.58
CA ASN A 375 26.57 -11.93 -23.49
C ASN A 375 26.12 -11.65 -22.05
N VAL A 376 25.18 -10.72 -21.82
CA VAL A 376 24.63 -10.47 -20.47
C VAL A 376 23.16 -10.90 -20.42
N GLU A 377 22.74 -11.47 -19.31
CA GLU A 377 21.41 -12.07 -19.17
C GLU A 377 20.35 -11.00 -18.87
N LEU A 378 19.15 -11.25 -19.38
CA LEU A 378 17.93 -10.64 -18.87
C LEU A 378 17.66 -11.23 -17.49
N HIS A 379 17.41 -10.36 -16.52
CA HIS A 379 17.29 -10.70 -15.12
C HIS A 379 16.07 -10.02 -14.50
N ALA A 380 15.29 -10.76 -13.72
CA ALA A 380 14.15 -10.25 -12.98
C ALA A 380 14.61 -9.50 -11.72
N GLN A 381 14.11 -8.28 -11.50
CA GLN A 381 14.49 -7.48 -10.34
C GLN A 381 13.28 -6.99 -9.54
N GLU A 382 13.36 -7.15 -8.22
CA GLU A 382 12.29 -6.80 -7.26
C GLU A 382 11.94 -5.31 -7.28
N ALA A 383 12.96 -4.44 -7.31
CA ALA A 383 12.78 -2.99 -7.29
C ALA A 383 12.05 -2.51 -8.56
N GLY A 384 10.73 -2.29 -8.44
CA GLY A 384 9.87 -1.89 -9.54
C GLY A 384 9.29 -3.04 -10.37
N ALA A 385 9.58 -4.30 -10.01
CA ALA A 385 9.21 -5.50 -10.77
C ALA A 385 9.62 -5.40 -12.26
N VAL A 386 10.87 -4.99 -12.49
CA VAL A 386 11.42 -4.68 -13.82
C VAL A 386 12.30 -5.82 -14.34
N ILE A 387 12.55 -5.79 -15.64
CA ILE A 387 13.56 -6.62 -16.29
C ILE A 387 14.81 -5.75 -16.51
N VAL A 388 15.97 -6.27 -16.11
CA VAL A 388 17.27 -5.58 -16.20
C VAL A 388 18.34 -6.46 -16.80
N ARG A 389 19.43 -5.83 -17.25
CA ARG A 389 20.67 -6.52 -17.58
C ARG A 389 21.46 -6.81 -16.30
N TRP A 390 21.82 -8.07 -16.05
CA TRP A 390 22.67 -8.45 -14.90
C TRP A 390 23.61 -9.62 -15.24
N GLY A 391 24.78 -9.68 -14.59
CA GLY A 391 25.69 -10.82 -14.73
C GLY A 391 25.09 -12.06 -14.09
N ALA A 392 25.26 -13.24 -14.71
CA ALA A 392 24.66 -14.50 -14.26
C ALA A 392 24.75 -14.67 -12.73
N ALA A 393 23.60 -14.64 -12.06
CA ALA A 393 23.48 -14.86 -10.63
C ALA A 393 22.98 -16.30 -10.43
N GLU A 394 23.43 -16.96 -9.35
CA GLU A 394 23.02 -18.32 -8.99
C GLU A 394 21.54 -18.42 -8.55
N ASP A 395 20.78 -17.32 -8.62
CA ASP A 395 19.34 -17.32 -8.40
C ASP A 395 18.56 -17.48 -9.71
N ASN A 396 17.42 -18.12 -9.60
CA ASN A 396 16.46 -18.41 -10.67
C ASN A 396 15.84 -17.15 -11.33
N ALA A 397 16.35 -15.95 -11.05
CA ALA A 397 15.89 -14.67 -11.60
C ALA A 397 16.34 -14.42 -13.06
N SER A 398 17.39 -15.10 -13.54
CA SER A 398 17.79 -15.09 -14.96
C SER A 398 17.20 -16.27 -15.77
N LEU A 399 16.36 -17.09 -15.14
CA LEU A 399 15.79 -18.29 -15.75
C LEU A 399 14.38 -17.99 -16.26
N TRP A 400 14.16 -18.31 -17.53
CA TRP A 400 12.96 -17.98 -18.29
C TRP A 400 12.31 -19.23 -18.86
N ARG A 401 11.00 -19.15 -19.04
CA ARG A 401 10.17 -20.18 -19.65
C ARG A 401 9.27 -19.55 -20.71
N PHE A 402 8.99 -20.32 -21.76
CA PHE A 402 8.18 -19.89 -22.90
C PHE A 402 6.95 -20.79 -22.97
N ASP A 403 5.78 -20.25 -22.61
CA ASP A 403 4.52 -21.00 -22.67
C ASP A 403 3.83 -20.69 -24.01
N PRO A 404 3.62 -21.66 -24.90
CA PRO A 404 2.92 -21.43 -26.16
C PRO A 404 1.51 -20.86 -25.94
N VAL A 405 1.10 -19.97 -26.84
CA VAL A 405 -0.22 -19.33 -26.83
C VAL A 405 -0.95 -19.65 -28.12
N ASP A 406 -2.18 -20.13 -27.98
CA ASP A 406 -3.09 -20.28 -29.11
C ASP A 406 -3.72 -18.91 -29.45
N ALA A 407 -3.28 -18.33 -30.56
CA ALA A 407 -3.79 -17.05 -31.07
C ALA A 407 -4.88 -17.22 -32.15
N SER A 408 -5.47 -18.42 -32.30
CA SER A 408 -6.47 -18.70 -33.33
C SER A 408 -7.84 -18.05 -33.09
N HIS A 409 -8.10 -17.58 -31.87
CA HIS A 409 -9.34 -16.89 -31.49
C HIS A 409 -9.00 -15.48 -30.98
N PRO A 410 -8.61 -14.55 -31.86
CA PRO A 410 -8.04 -13.27 -31.46
C PRO A 410 -9.07 -12.23 -31.01
N GLU A 411 -10.36 -12.50 -31.11
CA GLU A 411 -11.38 -11.47 -30.89
C GLU A 411 -11.53 -11.07 -29.43
N ALA A 412 -11.86 -9.79 -29.22
CA ALA A 412 -12.08 -9.20 -27.92
C ALA A 412 -13.29 -9.82 -27.20
N VAL A 413 -13.10 -10.14 -25.92
CA VAL A 413 -14.13 -10.64 -25.00
C VAL A 413 -13.93 -10.01 -23.63
N LEU A 414 -15.03 -9.73 -22.93
CA LEU A 414 -14.95 -9.29 -21.54
C LEU A 414 -14.51 -10.47 -20.68
N ALA A 415 -13.27 -10.41 -20.15
CA ALA A 415 -12.71 -11.48 -19.33
C ALA A 415 -13.09 -11.34 -17.86
N SER A 416 -13.08 -10.12 -17.33
CA SER A 416 -13.50 -9.86 -15.95
C SER A 416 -13.87 -8.41 -15.71
N THR A 417 -14.63 -8.18 -14.66
CA THR A 417 -14.83 -6.88 -14.03
C THR A 417 -14.36 -6.92 -12.59
N THR A 418 -13.92 -5.78 -12.06
CA THR A 418 -13.59 -5.64 -10.65
C THR A 418 -13.98 -4.24 -10.19
N VAL A 419 -14.69 -4.16 -9.08
CA VAL A 419 -15.03 -2.85 -8.48
C VAL A 419 -14.07 -2.54 -7.34
N LYS A 420 -13.56 -1.31 -7.32
CA LYS A 420 -12.70 -0.79 -6.25
C LYS A 420 -13.22 0.54 -5.74
N GLN A 421 -12.96 0.81 -4.47
CA GLN A 421 -13.24 2.11 -3.87
C GLN A 421 -12.45 3.21 -4.59
N GLY A 422 -13.10 4.35 -4.83
CA GLY A 422 -12.51 5.49 -5.52
C GLY A 422 -11.97 6.58 -4.60
N LYS A 423 -12.73 6.94 -3.56
CA LYS A 423 -12.36 7.88 -2.49
C LYS A 423 -12.93 7.45 -1.14
N VAL A 424 -12.51 8.14 -0.08
CA VAL A 424 -13.05 8.00 1.30
C VAL A 424 -13.46 9.32 1.94
N THR A 425 -13.14 10.45 1.30
CA THR A 425 -13.53 11.79 1.76
C THR A 425 -14.09 12.61 0.60
N THR A 426 -15.06 13.47 0.90
CA THR A 426 -15.60 14.47 -0.02
C THR A 426 -16.14 15.68 0.73
N GLY A 427 -16.59 16.71 0.01
CA GLY A 427 -17.09 17.97 0.57
C GLY A 427 -18.53 18.25 0.15
N ILE A 428 -19.26 19.00 0.99
CA ILE A 428 -20.58 19.56 0.64
C ILE A 428 -20.44 20.38 -0.65
N GLY A 429 -21.33 20.12 -1.61
CA GLY A 429 -21.36 20.79 -2.92
C GLY A 429 -20.30 20.31 -3.93
N ASN A 430 -19.40 19.39 -3.56
CA ASN A 430 -18.39 18.90 -4.49
C ASN A 430 -19.02 18.12 -5.65
N LYS A 431 -18.57 18.42 -6.87
CA LYS A 431 -19.05 17.75 -8.10
C LYS A 431 -18.12 16.67 -8.58
N ASN A 432 -18.64 15.73 -9.38
CA ASN A 432 -17.89 14.68 -10.07
C ASN A 432 -16.92 13.90 -9.16
N GLN A 433 -17.34 13.61 -7.93
CA GLN A 433 -16.52 12.97 -6.91
C GLN A 433 -16.40 11.47 -7.18
N PRO A 434 -15.20 10.91 -7.42
CA PRO A 434 -15.05 9.49 -7.77
C PRO A 434 -15.31 8.57 -6.57
N ILE A 435 -16.50 7.98 -6.54
CA ILE A 435 -16.97 7.15 -5.43
C ILE A 435 -16.40 5.73 -5.56
N VAL A 436 -16.62 5.10 -6.71
CA VAL A 436 -16.10 3.76 -7.02
C VAL A 436 -15.60 3.70 -8.45
N ARG A 437 -14.74 2.72 -8.73
CA ARG A 437 -14.22 2.43 -10.07
C ARG A 437 -14.47 0.99 -10.44
N THR A 438 -15.12 0.77 -11.58
CA THR A 438 -15.13 -0.51 -12.26
C THR A 438 -13.91 -0.61 -13.17
N ILE A 439 -13.17 -1.70 -13.04
CA ILE A 439 -12.06 -2.09 -13.91
C ILE A 439 -12.58 -3.18 -14.84
N PHE A 440 -12.72 -2.87 -16.13
CA PHE A 440 -13.04 -3.84 -17.17
C PHE A 440 -11.74 -4.41 -17.74
N ARG A 441 -11.59 -5.73 -17.74
CA ARG A 441 -10.50 -6.41 -18.44
C ARG A 441 -11.05 -7.09 -19.67
N VAL A 442 -10.66 -6.56 -20.81
CA VAL A 442 -10.99 -7.09 -22.13
C VAL A 442 -9.81 -7.94 -22.59
N SER A 443 -10.05 -9.22 -22.79
CA SER A 443 -9.07 -10.16 -23.32
C SER A 443 -9.28 -10.32 -24.83
N GLY A 444 -8.23 -10.66 -25.56
CA GLY A 444 -8.24 -10.79 -27.01
C GLY A 444 -6.90 -10.33 -27.57
N LEU A 445 -6.83 -10.15 -28.87
CA LEU A 445 -5.70 -9.59 -29.61
C LEU A 445 -6.17 -8.50 -30.58
N THR A 446 -7.43 -8.57 -31.02
CA THR A 446 -8.08 -7.63 -31.94
C THR A 446 -9.49 -7.28 -31.47
N GLY A 447 -10.00 -6.15 -31.96
CA GLY A 447 -11.39 -5.73 -31.71
C GLY A 447 -11.61 -5.09 -30.34
N SER A 448 -12.89 -4.99 -29.98
CA SER A 448 -13.39 -4.35 -28.77
C SER A 448 -14.69 -5.00 -28.31
N VAL A 449 -15.06 -4.79 -27.04
CA VAL A 449 -16.41 -5.06 -26.52
C VAL A 449 -17.13 -3.74 -26.27
N ASN A 450 -18.42 -3.66 -26.60
CA ASN A 450 -19.21 -2.45 -26.37
C ASN A 450 -19.88 -2.51 -24.99
N VAL A 451 -19.59 -1.55 -24.12
CA VAL A 451 -20.33 -1.34 -22.87
C VAL A 451 -21.36 -0.24 -23.10
N SER A 452 -22.64 -0.53 -22.85
CA SER A 452 -23.76 0.39 -23.14
C SER A 452 -24.59 0.78 -21.91
N ALA A 453 -24.42 0.09 -20.78
CA ALA A 453 -25.00 0.53 -19.52
C ALA A 453 -24.22 0.03 -18.30
N ILE A 454 -24.34 0.76 -17.20
CA ILE A 454 -23.91 0.34 -15.86
C ILE A 454 -25.06 0.54 -14.87
N LYS A 455 -25.20 -0.42 -13.95
CA LYS A 455 -26.32 -0.49 -13.00
C LYS A 455 -25.79 -0.61 -11.59
N GLY A 456 -26.40 0.10 -10.66
CA GLY A 456 -25.96 0.08 -9.27
C GLY A 456 -26.98 0.65 -8.31
N ASN A 457 -26.55 0.88 -7.07
CA ASN A 457 -27.33 1.56 -6.06
C ASN A 457 -26.45 2.59 -5.34
N VAL A 458 -27.02 3.76 -5.07
CA VAL A 458 -26.50 4.70 -4.10
C VAL A 458 -26.69 4.12 -2.70
N VAL A 459 -25.61 4.08 -1.91
CA VAL A 459 -25.64 3.72 -0.50
C VAL A 459 -25.27 4.94 0.30
N ALA A 460 -26.22 5.56 0.98
CA ALA A 460 -25.97 6.80 1.70
C ALA A 460 -26.70 6.83 3.05
N THR A 461 -26.20 7.66 3.97
CA THR A 461 -26.93 8.02 5.20
C THR A 461 -28.26 8.69 4.85
N ASP A 462 -28.23 9.60 3.87
CA ASP A 462 -29.40 10.19 3.22
C ASP A 462 -29.19 10.20 1.70
N LEU A 463 -30.15 9.67 0.94
CA LEU A 463 -30.08 9.69 -0.53
C LEU A 463 -30.12 11.12 -1.10
N ALA A 464 -30.70 12.07 -0.36
CA ALA A 464 -30.74 13.48 -0.77
C ALA A 464 -29.35 14.14 -0.79
N ASP A 465 -28.35 13.58 -0.09
CA ASP A 465 -26.96 14.06 -0.14
C ASP A 465 -26.32 13.83 -1.52
N VAL A 466 -26.88 12.95 -2.35
CA VAL A 466 -26.41 12.65 -3.71
C VAL A 466 -27.35 13.30 -4.73
N LYS A 467 -26.84 14.34 -5.38
CA LYS A 467 -27.63 15.13 -6.34
C LYS A 467 -27.68 14.49 -7.72
N ASN A 468 -26.53 14.07 -8.24
CA ASN A 468 -26.41 13.44 -9.55
C ASN A 468 -25.48 12.23 -9.46
N VAL A 469 -25.73 11.22 -10.32
CA VAL A 469 -24.91 10.02 -10.45
C VAL A 469 -24.44 9.92 -11.90
N LYS A 470 -23.13 10.05 -12.12
CA LYS A 470 -22.48 10.08 -13.44
C LYS A 470 -21.48 8.95 -13.58
N ALA A 471 -21.18 8.57 -14.81
CA ALA A 471 -20.12 7.63 -15.14
C ALA A 471 -19.10 8.26 -16.09
N TYR A 472 -17.81 8.05 -15.84
CA TYR A 472 -16.72 8.54 -16.68
C TYR A 472 -15.78 7.40 -17.06
N LEU A 473 -15.51 7.25 -18.37
CA LEU A 473 -14.43 6.41 -18.84
C LEU A 473 -13.11 7.16 -18.67
N ALA A 474 -12.18 6.57 -17.92
CA ALA A 474 -10.89 7.19 -17.64
C ALA A 474 -10.00 7.19 -18.88
N THR A 475 -9.26 8.28 -19.11
CA THR A 475 -8.28 8.38 -20.19
C THR A 475 -6.88 7.95 -19.77
N ASN A 476 -6.66 7.73 -18.47
CA ASN A 476 -5.42 7.24 -17.88
C ASN A 476 -5.72 6.52 -16.54
N ASN A 477 -4.68 6.02 -15.87
CA ASN A 477 -4.82 5.26 -14.63
C ASN A 477 -4.80 6.12 -13.34
N ARG A 478 -4.87 7.45 -13.45
CA ARG A 478 -4.89 8.36 -12.29
C ARG A 478 -6.28 8.37 -11.64
N GLU A 479 -6.37 8.91 -10.43
CA GLU A 479 -7.66 9.22 -9.81
C GLU A 479 -8.46 10.15 -10.73
N LEU A 480 -9.78 9.96 -10.84
CA LEU A 480 -10.61 10.80 -11.71
C LEU A 480 -10.57 12.26 -11.23
N PHE A 481 -10.36 13.16 -12.18
CA PHE A 481 -10.47 14.59 -12.01
C PHE A 481 -11.19 15.20 -13.22
N ILE A 482 -12.30 15.90 -12.95
CA ILE A 482 -13.11 16.65 -13.92
C ILE A 482 -13.31 18.06 -13.34
N ASP A 483 -12.88 19.09 -14.06
CA ASP A 483 -12.94 20.49 -13.60
C ASP A 483 -14.16 21.21 -14.18
N GLU A 484 -15.35 20.78 -13.77
CA GLU A 484 -16.61 21.34 -14.27
C GLU A 484 -16.74 22.85 -14.02
N ASP A 485 -16.19 23.34 -12.90
CA ASP A 485 -16.27 24.74 -12.49
C ASP A 485 -15.13 25.61 -13.06
N GLN A 486 -14.20 25.01 -13.82
CA GLN A 486 -13.06 25.67 -14.48
C GLN A 486 -12.20 26.48 -13.50
N LYS A 487 -11.95 25.93 -12.31
CA LYS A 487 -11.19 26.58 -11.24
C LYS A 487 -9.75 26.09 -11.12
N MET A 488 -9.46 24.91 -11.65
CA MET A 488 -8.16 24.28 -11.62
C MET A 488 -7.74 23.81 -13.02
N THR A 489 -7.93 24.67 -14.03
CA THR A 489 -7.63 24.39 -15.45
C THR A 489 -6.16 24.05 -15.75
N TRP A 490 -5.29 24.16 -14.74
CA TRP A 490 -3.90 23.75 -14.81
C TRP A 490 -3.70 22.24 -14.60
N ARG A 491 -4.67 21.55 -13.99
CA ARG A 491 -4.66 20.10 -13.80
C ARG A 491 -5.31 19.42 -15.00
N GLU A 492 -4.68 18.34 -15.43
CA GLU A 492 -5.16 17.52 -16.54
C GLU A 492 -6.46 16.79 -16.16
N GLU A 493 -7.53 17.04 -16.90
CA GLU A 493 -8.76 16.25 -16.79
C GLU A 493 -8.56 14.88 -17.45
N ASN A 494 -9.10 13.84 -16.83
CA ASN A 494 -8.83 12.46 -17.24
C ASN A 494 -10.05 11.55 -17.34
N GLY A 495 -11.22 12.11 -17.65
CA GLY A 495 -12.45 11.34 -17.85
C GLY A 495 -13.27 11.83 -19.05
N ILE A 496 -13.81 10.88 -19.80
CA ILE A 496 -14.79 11.12 -20.85
C ILE A 496 -16.15 10.70 -20.28
N LEU A 497 -17.13 11.59 -20.29
CA LEU A 497 -18.48 11.28 -19.79
C LEU A 497 -19.05 10.10 -20.57
N PHE A 498 -19.31 9.00 -19.86
CA PHE A 498 -19.99 7.82 -20.40
C PHE A 498 -21.51 8.04 -20.41
N GLY A 499 -22.03 8.62 -19.32
CA GLY A 499 -23.45 8.95 -19.18
C GLY A 499 -23.78 9.47 -17.78
N GLU A 500 -25.03 9.86 -17.60
CA GLU A 500 -25.61 10.30 -16.33
C GLU A 500 -26.92 9.53 -16.10
N ALA A 501 -27.22 9.20 -14.83
CA ALA A 501 -28.48 8.57 -14.49
C ALA A 501 -29.62 9.61 -14.57
N ASP A 502 -30.71 9.28 -15.27
CA ASP A 502 -31.88 10.16 -15.37
C ASP A 502 -32.51 10.44 -13.98
N ALA A 503 -32.47 9.44 -13.09
CA ALA A 503 -32.92 9.54 -11.71
C ALA A 503 -32.29 8.42 -10.85
N VAL A 504 -32.18 8.69 -9.55
CA VAL A 504 -31.97 7.67 -8.52
C VAL A 504 -33.34 7.29 -7.96
N ALA A 505 -33.67 6.01 -7.97
CA ALA A 505 -34.93 5.51 -7.45
C ALA A 505 -35.00 5.62 -5.91
N ALA A 506 -36.19 5.49 -5.34
CA ALA A 506 -36.39 5.60 -3.89
C ALA A 506 -35.66 4.52 -3.07
N ASP A 507 -35.30 3.40 -3.69
CA ASP A 507 -34.47 2.34 -3.10
C ASP A 507 -32.96 2.54 -3.33
N GLY A 508 -32.57 3.67 -3.93
CA GLY A 508 -31.20 4.00 -4.28
C GLY A 508 -30.74 3.47 -5.64
N SER A 509 -31.55 2.66 -6.34
CA SER A 509 -31.14 2.06 -7.61
C SER A 509 -30.97 3.10 -8.72
N PHE A 510 -29.96 2.90 -9.56
CA PHE A 510 -29.68 3.74 -10.73
C PHE A 510 -29.24 2.90 -11.93
N VAL A 511 -29.51 3.43 -13.12
CA VAL A 511 -28.99 2.95 -14.40
C VAL A 511 -28.40 4.13 -15.15
N ILE A 512 -27.15 4.00 -15.58
CA ILE A 512 -26.50 4.98 -16.45
C ILE A 512 -26.37 4.33 -17.82
N ASN A 513 -27.00 4.94 -18.82
CA ASN A 513 -26.90 4.52 -20.22
C ASN A 513 -25.80 5.30 -20.92
N GLY A 514 -25.05 4.62 -21.78
CA GLY A 514 -23.95 5.20 -22.56
C GLY A 514 -23.59 4.30 -23.74
N SER A 515 -22.41 4.51 -24.31
CA SER A 515 -21.82 3.58 -25.28
C SER A 515 -20.33 3.83 -25.36
N ALA A 516 -19.53 2.81 -25.01
CA ALA A 516 -18.08 2.86 -25.14
C ALA A 516 -17.55 1.53 -25.67
N ASP A 517 -16.77 1.59 -26.74
CA ASP A 517 -16.04 0.44 -27.26
C ASP A 517 -14.72 0.31 -26.50
N LEU A 518 -14.61 -0.75 -25.70
CA LEU A 518 -13.44 -1.07 -24.92
C LEU A 518 -12.57 -2.03 -25.73
N ASN A 519 -11.45 -1.53 -26.25
CA ASN A 519 -10.45 -2.35 -26.93
C ASN A 519 -9.85 -3.40 -25.98
N VAL A 520 -9.07 -4.35 -26.50
CA VAL A 520 -8.33 -5.27 -25.64
C VAL A 520 -7.43 -4.49 -24.65
N GLY A 521 -7.49 -4.87 -23.37
CA GLY A 521 -6.73 -4.22 -22.29
C GLY A 521 -7.56 -3.99 -21.04
N GLU A 522 -6.97 -3.22 -20.12
CA GLU A 522 -7.64 -2.77 -18.89
C GLU A 522 -8.23 -1.38 -19.10
N HIS A 523 -9.52 -1.22 -18.76
CA HIS A 523 -10.24 0.04 -18.87
C HIS A 523 -10.91 0.38 -17.54
N ASN A 524 -10.79 1.65 -17.16
CA ASN A 524 -11.30 2.15 -15.89
C ASN A 524 -12.54 3.01 -16.15
N LEU A 525 -13.66 2.67 -15.52
CA LEU A 525 -14.87 3.47 -15.53
C LEU A 525 -15.23 3.85 -14.10
N TRP A 526 -15.35 5.15 -13.85
CA TRP A 526 -15.65 5.71 -12.54
C TRP A 526 -17.13 6.00 -12.41
N ILE A 527 -17.72 5.63 -11.28
CA ILE A 527 -18.98 6.21 -10.83
C ILE A 527 -18.66 7.41 -9.95
N ALA A 528 -19.23 8.55 -10.33
CA ALA A 528 -18.98 9.82 -9.69
C ALA A 528 -20.29 10.48 -9.23
N TYR A 529 -20.28 11.09 -8.05
CA TYR A 529 -21.43 11.81 -7.52
C TYR A 529 -21.20 13.32 -7.54
N ASP A 530 -22.29 14.06 -7.77
CA ASP A 530 -22.37 15.44 -7.30
C ASP A 530 -22.99 15.41 -5.89
N ILE A 531 -22.27 15.92 -4.91
CA ILE A 531 -22.73 16.05 -3.53
C ILE A 531 -23.62 17.28 -3.42
N ALA A 532 -24.75 17.15 -2.73
CA ALA A 532 -25.70 18.24 -2.57
C ALA A 532 -25.06 19.43 -1.80
N GLU A 533 -25.48 20.65 -2.12
CA GLU A 533 -25.02 21.89 -1.46
C GLU A 533 -25.59 22.04 -0.03
N ASP A 534 -26.68 21.32 0.26
CA ASP A 534 -27.33 21.21 1.56
C ASP A 534 -27.10 19.85 2.23
N ALA A 535 -26.12 19.08 1.73
CA ALA A 535 -25.71 17.82 2.35
C ALA A 535 -25.24 18.03 3.80
N THR A 536 -25.40 17.00 4.63
CA THR A 536 -25.05 17.10 6.06
C THR A 536 -23.63 16.64 6.34
N GLU A 537 -22.86 17.45 7.09
CA GLU A 537 -21.51 17.08 7.55
C GLU A 537 -21.55 15.78 8.37
N GLY A 538 -20.62 14.85 8.07
CA GLY A 538 -20.49 13.56 8.73
C GLY A 538 -21.40 12.45 8.18
N HIS A 539 -22.36 12.78 7.31
CA HIS A 539 -23.04 11.75 6.52
C HIS A 539 -22.05 11.03 5.60
N THR A 540 -22.43 9.81 5.21
CA THR A 540 -21.62 9.00 4.29
C THR A 540 -22.37 8.69 3.01
N VAL A 541 -21.66 8.64 1.89
CA VAL A 541 -22.16 8.20 0.58
C VAL A 541 -21.23 7.15 -0.02
N ASP A 542 -21.78 6.23 -0.79
CA ASP A 542 -21.05 5.19 -1.49
C ASP A 542 -21.88 4.64 -2.67
N ALA A 543 -21.30 3.75 -3.46
CA ALA A 543 -21.97 3.09 -4.59
C ALA A 543 -21.75 1.58 -4.56
N THR A 544 -22.82 0.82 -4.85
CA THR A 544 -22.71 -0.61 -5.16
C THR A 544 -23.00 -0.83 -6.64
N ILE A 545 -22.18 -1.62 -7.32
CA ILE A 545 -22.41 -1.98 -8.72
C ILE A 545 -23.04 -3.36 -8.80
N SER A 546 -24.12 -3.48 -9.55
CA SER A 546 -24.89 -4.73 -9.70
C SER A 546 -24.66 -5.41 -11.05
N GLY A 547 -24.26 -4.65 -12.08
CA GLY A 547 -23.98 -5.20 -13.39
C GLY A 547 -23.88 -4.17 -14.49
N TYR A 548 -23.79 -4.68 -15.71
CA TYR A 548 -23.48 -3.95 -16.93
C TYR A 548 -24.29 -4.50 -18.11
N VAL A 549 -24.37 -3.74 -19.19
CA VAL A 549 -24.80 -4.25 -20.50
C VAL A 549 -23.60 -4.23 -21.44
N VAL A 550 -23.15 -5.40 -21.88
CA VAL A 550 -21.97 -5.60 -22.73
C VAL A 550 -22.36 -6.36 -23.98
N ASP A 551 -22.07 -5.80 -25.15
CA ASP A 551 -22.50 -6.29 -26.47
C ASP A 551 -24.00 -6.60 -26.54
N GLY A 552 -24.80 -5.80 -25.83
CA GLY A 552 -26.26 -5.95 -25.72
C GLY A 552 -26.72 -7.04 -24.75
N ALA A 553 -25.81 -7.74 -24.07
CA ALA A 553 -26.12 -8.76 -23.06
C ALA A 553 -25.93 -8.23 -21.63
N GLU A 554 -26.80 -8.68 -20.71
CA GLU A 554 -26.69 -8.37 -19.29
C GLU A 554 -25.55 -9.17 -18.65
N VAL A 555 -24.66 -8.48 -17.94
CA VAL A 555 -23.53 -9.07 -17.20
C VAL A 555 -23.65 -8.65 -15.75
N ALA A 556 -23.82 -9.62 -14.84
CA ALA A 556 -23.89 -9.34 -13.40
C ALA A 556 -22.50 -9.09 -12.82
N GLU A 557 -22.40 -8.13 -11.89
CA GLU A 557 -21.19 -7.91 -11.10
C GLU A 557 -21.22 -8.80 -9.85
N ALA A 558 -20.20 -9.64 -9.69
CA ALA A 558 -20.13 -10.58 -8.58
C ALA A 558 -19.72 -9.89 -7.26
N ASN A 559 -18.83 -8.89 -7.35
CA ASN A 559 -18.26 -8.20 -6.18
C ASN A 559 -18.27 -6.69 -6.42
N GLY A 560 -19.47 -6.10 -6.37
CA GLY A 560 -19.65 -4.67 -6.65
C GLY A 560 -19.79 -3.77 -5.43
N ASN A 561 -19.55 -4.29 -4.21
CA ASN A 561 -19.64 -3.54 -2.96
C ASN A 561 -18.24 -3.37 -2.36
N PRO A 562 -17.55 -2.23 -2.58
CA PRO A 562 -16.25 -1.97 -1.99
C PRO A 562 -16.33 -1.70 -0.48
N GLN A 563 -15.16 -1.61 0.16
CA GLN A 563 -15.04 -1.76 1.62
C GLN A 563 -15.36 -0.49 2.45
N HIS A 564 -15.31 0.70 1.86
CA HIS A 564 -15.37 1.96 2.61
C HIS A 564 -16.49 2.86 2.09
N ALA A 565 -17.09 3.65 2.98
CA ALA A 565 -17.96 4.75 2.58
C ALA A 565 -17.18 6.07 2.51
N VAL A 566 -17.63 7.00 1.68
CA VAL A 566 -17.08 8.35 1.54
C VAL A 566 -17.73 9.25 2.59
N THR A 567 -16.94 9.87 3.47
CA THR A 567 -17.45 10.83 4.47
C THR A 567 -17.58 12.22 3.86
N ILE A 568 -18.72 12.88 4.08
CA ILE A 568 -18.98 14.27 3.65
C ILE A 568 -18.46 15.24 4.73
N PHE A 569 -17.53 16.10 4.35
CA PHE A 569 -16.99 17.20 5.15
C PHE A 569 -17.55 18.55 4.69
N LEU A 570 -17.33 19.63 5.45
CA LEU A 570 -17.74 20.98 5.02
C LEU A 570 -17.05 21.42 3.72
N SER A 571 -15.81 20.98 3.52
CA SER A 571 -15.03 21.17 2.31
C SER A 571 -14.03 20.03 2.14
N GLU A 572 -13.77 19.60 0.92
CA GLU A 572 -12.68 18.70 0.54
C GLU A 572 -12.08 19.15 -0.80
N GLY A 573 -10.77 19.01 -0.94
CA GLY A 573 -10.09 19.22 -2.21
C GLY A 573 -8.72 18.54 -2.26
N ALA A 574 -8.33 18.09 -3.45
CA ALA A 574 -6.99 17.59 -3.70
C ALA A 574 -6.08 18.74 -4.17
N ALA A 575 -5.24 19.25 -3.28
CA ALA A 575 -4.30 20.33 -3.61
C ALA A 575 -3.29 19.86 -4.66
N LEU A 576 -2.73 18.66 -4.48
CA LEU A 576 -1.81 18.01 -5.43
C LEU A 576 -2.12 16.53 -5.56
N MET A 577 -2.08 16.03 -6.79
CA MET A 577 -2.11 14.60 -7.10
C MET A 577 -0.76 14.17 -7.68
N PRO A 578 -0.40 12.88 -7.56
CA PRO A 578 0.70 12.33 -8.32
C PRO A 578 0.61 12.69 -9.81
N TYR A 579 1.75 13.03 -10.40
CA TYR A 579 1.94 13.45 -11.79
C TYR A 579 1.46 14.87 -12.14
N ASP A 580 0.84 15.61 -11.21
CA ASP A 580 0.56 17.02 -11.41
C ASP A 580 1.86 17.77 -11.77
N CYS A 581 1.77 18.66 -12.76
CA CYS A 581 2.88 19.49 -13.22
C CYS A 581 4.20 18.73 -13.49
N GLY A 582 4.13 17.43 -13.85
CA GLY A 582 5.28 16.61 -14.19
C GLY A 582 6.05 16.05 -12.99
N SER A 583 5.52 16.16 -11.77
CA SER A 583 6.11 15.52 -10.59
C SER A 583 5.35 14.27 -10.20
N ARG A 584 6.04 13.14 -10.07
CA ARG A 584 5.44 11.88 -9.65
C ARG A 584 5.09 11.87 -8.17
N TYR A 585 5.87 12.54 -7.33
CA TYR A 585 5.72 12.47 -5.87
C TYR A 585 5.68 13.86 -5.25
N TYR A 586 4.63 14.10 -4.45
CA TYR A 586 4.51 15.22 -3.54
C TYR A 586 4.42 14.70 -2.11
N ARG A 587 5.05 15.38 -1.16
CA ARG A 587 5.09 14.95 0.25
C ARG A 587 5.23 16.11 1.22
N ILE A 588 5.09 15.82 2.51
CA ILE A 588 5.36 16.72 3.63
C ILE A 588 4.48 17.98 3.59
N PRO A 589 3.23 17.86 4.04
CA PRO A 589 2.27 18.96 3.99
C PRO A 589 2.58 20.03 5.04
N ALA A 590 2.52 21.30 4.64
CA ALA A 590 2.55 22.47 5.52
C ALA A 590 1.42 23.43 5.13
N ILE A 591 0.69 24.00 6.09
CA ILE A 591 -0.45 24.87 5.83
C ILE A 591 -0.57 26.02 6.83
N THR A 592 -1.00 27.19 6.35
CA THR A 592 -1.39 28.34 7.17
C THR A 592 -2.58 29.06 6.55
N THR A 593 -3.10 30.08 7.22
CA THR A 593 -4.16 30.95 6.71
C THR A 593 -3.84 32.43 6.92
N VAL A 594 -4.25 33.26 5.96
CA VAL A 594 -4.08 34.72 5.99
C VAL A 594 -5.34 35.41 5.47
N LYS A 595 -5.68 36.57 6.02
CA LYS A 595 -6.69 37.44 5.41
C LYS A 595 -6.10 38.13 4.18
N LYS A 596 -6.62 37.81 3.00
CA LYS A 596 -6.21 38.44 1.74
C LYS A 596 -7.33 39.34 1.22
N LYS A 597 -6.96 40.56 0.83
CA LYS A 597 -7.81 41.40 -0.01
C LYS A 597 -7.47 41.13 -1.47
N LEU A 598 -8.44 40.64 -2.24
CA LEU A 598 -8.33 40.38 -3.66
C LEU A 598 -8.38 41.68 -4.47
N ASP A 599 -8.01 41.61 -5.74
CA ASP A 599 -7.95 42.77 -6.65
C ASP A 599 -9.31 43.47 -6.82
N ASP A 600 -10.41 42.72 -6.72
CA ASP A 600 -11.79 43.23 -6.76
C ASP A 600 -12.25 43.89 -5.45
N GLY A 601 -11.41 43.83 -4.41
CA GLY A 601 -11.67 44.37 -3.08
C GLY A 601 -12.31 43.41 -2.08
N THR A 602 -12.69 42.20 -2.52
CA THR A 602 -13.22 41.14 -1.67
C THR A 602 -12.15 40.70 -0.66
N ILE A 603 -12.55 40.42 0.58
CA ILE A 603 -11.65 39.86 1.61
C ILE A 603 -11.98 38.40 1.78
N VAL A 604 -10.97 37.54 1.67
CA VAL A 604 -11.07 36.09 1.82
C VAL A 604 -10.10 35.62 2.90
N ASP A 605 -10.45 34.50 3.53
CA ASP A 605 -9.54 33.76 4.39
C ASP A 605 -8.79 32.76 3.50
N ARG A 606 -7.63 33.19 3.01
CA ARG A 606 -6.81 32.42 2.08
C ARG A 606 -6.05 31.35 2.84
N LEU A 607 -6.12 30.12 2.36
CA LEU A 607 -5.23 29.04 2.76
C LEU A 607 -3.95 29.11 1.91
N VAL A 608 -2.79 28.88 2.52
CA VAL A 608 -1.50 28.82 1.81
C VAL A 608 -0.76 27.57 2.26
N THR A 609 -0.28 26.78 1.29
CA THR A 609 0.47 25.55 1.54
C THR A 609 1.91 25.64 1.07
N LEU A 610 2.78 24.86 1.72
CA LEU A 610 4.08 24.46 1.19
C LEU A 610 4.15 22.94 1.18
N THR A 611 4.79 22.37 0.16
CA THR A 611 4.88 20.91 -0.04
C THR A 611 6.17 20.54 -0.74
N ASP A 612 6.77 19.41 -0.40
CA ASP A 612 7.90 18.85 -1.14
C ASP A 612 7.43 18.40 -2.52
N ASP A 613 8.08 18.89 -3.58
CA ASP A 613 8.05 18.34 -4.93
C ASP A 613 9.30 17.47 -5.12
N ARG A 614 9.10 16.14 -5.12
CA ARG A 614 10.18 15.14 -5.18
C ARG A 614 10.43 14.61 -6.59
N LEU A 615 9.90 15.28 -7.61
CA LEU A 615 10.06 14.93 -9.02
C LEU A 615 9.74 13.45 -9.27
N GLN A 616 10.73 12.67 -9.70
CA GLN A 616 10.58 11.28 -10.16
C GLN A 616 11.04 10.25 -9.13
N HIS A 617 11.29 10.63 -7.88
CA HIS A 617 11.71 9.74 -6.80
C HIS A 617 11.01 10.07 -5.48
N ASN A 618 10.93 9.09 -4.57
CA ASN A 618 10.30 9.31 -3.26
C ASN A 618 11.32 9.54 -2.13
N GLY A 619 12.63 9.55 -2.43
CA GLY A 619 13.69 9.70 -1.43
C GLY A 619 13.72 11.08 -0.78
N ASP A 620 14.06 11.13 0.51
CA ASP A 620 14.22 12.36 1.30
C ASP A 620 15.50 13.14 0.90
N LEU A 621 15.75 14.29 1.54
CA LEU A 621 17.05 14.97 1.45
C LEU A 621 18.20 13.99 1.76
N PRO A 622 19.33 14.02 1.02
CA PRO A 622 19.84 15.12 0.21
C PRO A 622 19.49 15.04 -1.28
N ASN A 623 18.46 14.29 -1.67
CA ASN A 623 18.00 14.30 -3.06
C ASN A 623 17.53 15.71 -3.50
N MET A 624 17.37 15.91 -4.80
CA MET A 624 16.85 17.17 -5.33
C MET A 624 15.34 17.26 -5.11
N LEU A 625 14.97 18.04 -4.10
CA LEU A 625 13.59 18.35 -3.73
C LEU A 625 13.36 19.86 -3.92
N TYR A 626 12.21 20.23 -4.47
CA TYR A 626 11.76 21.62 -4.50
C TYR A 626 10.69 21.82 -3.44
N ILE A 627 10.54 23.04 -2.94
CA ILE A 627 9.33 23.43 -2.22
C ILE A 627 8.38 24.06 -3.23
N VAL A 628 7.14 23.58 -3.29
CA VAL A 628 6.05 24.21 -4.03
C VAL A 628 5.08 24.90 -3.09
N ALA A 629 4.58 26.06 -3.51
CA ALA A 629 3.51 26.79 -2.86
C ALA A 629 2.23 26.74 -3.68
N GLN A 630 1.09 26.64 -2.99
CA GLN A 630 -0.25 26.86 -3.54
C GLN A 630 -1.08 27.68 -2.56
N TYR A 631 -2.19 28.22 -3.04
CA TYR A 631 -3.18 28.84 -2.19
C TYR A 631 -4.61 28.54 -2.66
N SER A 632 -5.56 28.69 -1.73
CA SER A 632 -7.00 28.53 -1.95
C SER A 632 -7.75 29.70 -1.32
N ASP A 633 -8.69 30.26 -2.07
CA ASP A 633 -9.55 31.39 -1.64
C ASP A 633 -10.99 30.95 -1.32
N ASP A 634 -11.28 29.65 -1.41
CA ASP A 634 -12.61 29.05 -1.28
C ASP A 634 -12.64 27.96 -0.22
N MET A 635 -11.87 28.14 0.86
CA MET A 635 -11.79 27.22 1.99
C MET A 635 -11.37 25.80 1.58
N GLY A 636 -10.42 25.71 0.66
CA GLY A 636 -9.73 24.47 0.29
C GLY A 636 -10.44 23.60 -0.75
N ARG A 637 -11.50 24.11 -1.38
CA ARG A 637 -12.19 23.40 -2.48
C ARG A 637 -11.32 23.38 -3.74
N THR A 638 -10.73 24.52 -4.09
CA THR A 638 -9.89 24.66 -5.28
C THR A 638 -8.56 25.31 -4.95
N TRP A 639 -7.54 24.98 -5.74
CA TRP A 639 -6.15 25.36 -5.48
C TRP A 639 -5.49 25.94 -6.73
N THR A 640 -4.62 26.92 -6.54
CA THR A 640 -3.82 27.46 -7.64
C THR A 640 -2.81 26.46 -8.18
N ARG A 641 -2.29 26.71 -9.39
CA ARG A 641 -1.21 25.91 -9.97
C ARG A 641 0.02 25.96 -9.04
N PRO A 642 0.66 24.82 -8.72
CA PRO A 642 1.82 24.84 -7.83
C PRO A 642 2.97 25.65 -8.43
N GLN A 643 3.55 26.51 -7.59
CA GLN A 643 4.73 27.31 -7.92
C GLN A 643 5.92 26.82 -7.09
N ARG A 644 7.02 26.45 -7.75
CA ARG A 644 8.28 26.18 -7.04
C ARG A 644 8.83 27.49 -6.47
N VAL A 645 9.06 27.53 -5.16
CA VAL A 645 9.46 28.73 -4.41
C VAL A 645 10.83 28.60 -3.74
N ALA A 646 11.39 27.39 -3.69
CA ALA A 646 12.75 27.15 -3.23
C ALA A 646 13.39 25.93 -3.92
N ALA A 647 14.73 25.87 -3.85
CA ALA A 647 15.63 24.90 -4.48
C ALA A 647 15.96 25.13 -5.96
N GLY A 648 17.14 24.65 -6.38
CA GLY A 648 17.70 24.90 -7.70
C GLY A 648 18.31 26.30 -7.85
N GLU A 649 19.27 26.42 -8.77
CA GLU A 649 20.12 27.62 -8.90
C GLU A 649 19.28 28.90 -9.07
N ASN A 650 18.15 28.80 -9.78
CA ASN A 650 17.26 29.93 -10.08
C ASN A 650 16.35 30.36 -8.91
N LEU A 651 16.25 29.57 -7.84
CA LEU A 651 15.42 29.89 -6.66
C LEU A 651 16.28 29.98 -5.38
N GLY A 652 17.53 30.43 -5.52
CA GLY A 652 18.40 30.74 -4.40
C GLY A 652 18.96 29.53 -3.64
N GLY A 653 19.14 28.39 -4.32
CA GLY A 653 19.74 27.21 -3.69
C GLY A 653 20.44 26.26 -4.66
N ASN A 654 21.65 25.79 -4.34
CA ASN A 654 22.37 24.84 -5.21
C ASN A 654 21.95 23.37 -4.99
N TYR A 655 21.08 23.11 -4.01
CA TYR A 655 20.72 21.78 -3.52
C TYR A 655 19.22 21.69 -3.21
N GLY A 656 18.74 20.47 -2.95
CA GLY A 656 17.33 20.22 -2.58
C GLY A 656 16.93 20.92 -1.27
N HIS A 657 15.68 21.39 -1.22
CA HIS A 657 15.02 21.94 -0.03
C HIS A 657 13.77 21.10 0.25
N GLY A 658 13.53 20.76 1.52
CA GLY A 658 12.44 19.90 1.94
C GLY A 658 12.05 20.15 3.39
N ASP A 659 11.10 19.35 3.87
CA ASP A 659 10.61 19.33 5.25
C ASP A 659 10.11 20.71 5.71
N ALA A 660 9.23 21.31 4.90
CA ALA A 660 8.76 22.66 5.14
C ALA A 660 7.84 22.77 6.37
N SER A 661 7.98 23.87 7.09
CA SER A 661 7.03 24.38 8.09
C SER A 661 6.60 25.80 7.71
N ILE A 662 5.42 26.24 8.15
CA ILE A 662 4.85 27.54 7.74
C ILE A 662 4.10 28.23 8.87
N VAL A 663 4.23 29.56 8.95
CA VAL A 663 3.45 30.40 9.88
C VAL A 663 3.05 31.71 9.20
N THR A 664 1.85 32.19 9.49
CA THR A 664 1.43 33.56 9.17
C THR A 664 1.64 34.41 10.42
N ASP A 665 2.41 35.49 10.27
CA ASP A 665 2.54 36.51 11.30
C ASP A 665 1.26 37.36 11.32
N ARG A 666 0.46 37.18 12.37
CA ARG A 666 -0.84 37.83 12.56
C ARG A 666 -0.71 39.34 12.76
N ASP A 667 0.46 39.87 13.10
CA ASP A 667 0.66 41.29 13.36
C ASP A 667 0.79 42.11 12.06
N ASN A 668 1.32 41.50 11.01
CA ASN A 668 1.60 42.18 9.73
C ASN A 668 1.08 41.46 8.49
N GLY A 669 0.61 40.21 8.60
CA GLY A 669 0.08 39.39 7.51
C GLY A 669 1.13 38.71 6.64
N ASN A 670 2.42 38.82 6.95
CA ASN A 670 3.48 38.13 6.23
C ASN A 670 3.43 36.63 6.53
N ILE A 671 3.69 35.84 5.49
CA ILE A 671 3.79 34.38 5.58
C ILE A 671 5.26 34.01 5.55
N ILE A 672 5.69 33.18 6.49
CA ILE A 672 7.08 32.71 6.59
C ILE A 672 7.10 31.21 6.40
N GLY A 673 7.77 30.77 5.34
CA GLY A 673 8.10 29.36 5.11
C GLY A 673 9.48 29.05 5.67
N ILE A 674 9.58 27.98 6.44
CA ILE A 674 10.80 27.47 7.08
C ILE A 674 11.14 26.14 6.40
N MET A 675 12.40 25.91 6.05
CA MET A 675 12.78 24.70 5.31
C MET A 675 14.21 24.25 5.64
N THR A 676 14.44 22.97 5.40
CA THR A 676 15.77 22.36 5.49
C THR A 676 16.34 22.21 4.10
N ALA A 677 17.64 22.45 3.94
CA ALA A 677 18.34 22.24 2.68
C ALA A 677 19.64 21.45 2.87
N ALA A 678 20.04 20.67 1.88
CA ALA A 678 21.38 20.10 1.89
C ALA A 678 22.42 21.23 1.77
N GLY A 679 23.47 21.19 2.61
CA GLY A 679 24.54 22.20 2.58
C GLY A 679 25.59 21.95 1.49
N THR A 680 25.77 20.69 1.12
CA THR A 680 26.63 20.19 0.06
C THR A 680 26.02 18.91 -0.53
N TYR A 681 26.42 18.52 -1.74
CA TYR A 681 25.87 17.35 -2.42
C TYR A 681 26.10 16.08 -1.58
N GLY A 682 25.04 15.32 -1.26
CA GLY A 682 25.12 14.11 -0.46
C GLY A 682 25.08 14.31 1.07
N HIS A 683 25.02 15.55 1.58
CA HIS A 683 25.00 15.83 3.02
C HIS A 683 23.58 16.09 3.56
N GLY A 684 22.76 15.03 3.56
CA GLY A 684 21.47 15.01 4.28
C GLY A 684 21.66 14.82 5.77
N PHE A 685 20.56 14.73 6.53
CA PHE A 685 20.56 14.71 8.01
C PHE A 685 21.59 13.75 8.61
N TRP A 686 21.72 12.56 8.04
CA TRP A 686 22.66 11.54 8.51
C TRP A 686 24.12 11.79 8.12
N ALA A 687 24.39 12.52 7.04
CA ALA A 687 25.73 12.75 6.50
C ALA A 687 26.30 14.14 6.85
N SER A 688 25.49 15.08 7.33
CA SER A 688 25.95 16.43 7.70
C SER A 688 26.98 16.42 8.83
N THR A 689 27.91 17.38 8.81
CA THR A 689 28.91 17.57 9.86
C THR A 689 28.83 19.00 10.40
N ALA A 690 29.49 19.30 11.53
CA ALA A 690 29.49 20.68 12.03
C ALA A 690 30.17 21.66 11.06
N ALA A 691 31.14 21.18 10.26
CA ALA A 691 31.81 21.98 9.23
C ALA A 691 30.95 22.16 7.98
N GLU A 692 30.19 21.10 7.61
CA GLU A 692 29.30 21.05 6.45
C GLU A 692 27.89 20.63 6.91
N PRO A 693 27.17 21.52 7.61
CA PRO A 693 25.87 21.20 8.15
C PRO A 693 24.79 21.21 7.07
N GLN A 694 23.69 20.49 7.31
CA GLN A 694 22.41 20.82 6.67
C GLN A 694 22.05 22.27 6.99
N LEU A 695 21.49 22.97 6.02
CA LEU A 695 21.14 24.38 6.15
C LEU A 695 19.70 24.53 6.62
N TRP A 696 19.47 25.55 7.42
CA TRP A 696 18.15 25.99 7.87
C TRP A 696 17.84 27.34 7.25
N LYS A 697 16.77 27.41 6.47
CA LYS A 697 16.44 28.58 5.65
C LYS A 697 15.00 29.01 5.79
N THR A 698 14.74 30.28 5.48
CA THR A 698 13.39 30.84 5.40
C THR A 698 13.12 31.52 4.07
N ILE A 699 11.86 31.48 3.63
CA ILE A 699 11.30 32.34 2.58
C ILE A 699 10.14 33.13 3.17
N MET A 700 9.83 34.29 2.59
CA MET A 700 8.73 35.14 3.07
C MET A 700 7.85 35.59 1.89
N SER A 701 6.54 35.61 2.12
CA SER A 701 5.55 36.24 1.23
C SER A 701 4.84 37.36 1.97
N SER A 702 4.64 38.50 1.30
CA SER A 702 3.92 39.68 1.83
C SER A 702 2.64 39.98 1.05
N ASP A 703 2.31 39.17 0.04
CA ASP A 703 1.16 39.31 -0.85
C ASP A 703 0.18 38.14 -0.72
N GLY A 704 0.26 37.38 0.38
CA GLY A 704 -0.64 36.26 0.65
C GLY A 704 -0.33 35.02 -0.19
N GLY A 705 0.96 34.70 -0.38
CA GLY A 705 1.44 33.47 -1.00
C GLY A 705 1.60 33.51 -2.52
N GLU A 706 1.40 34.67 -3.16
CA GLU A 706 1.52 34.83 -4.62
C GLU A 706 3.00 34.89 -5.05
N THR A 707 3.81 35.67 -4.33
CA THR A 707 5.25 35.74 -4.56
C THR A 707 6.02 35.49 -3.27
N TRP A 708 7.26 35.01 -3.42
CA TRP A 708 8.11 34.59 -2.31
C TRP A 708 9.52 35.15 -2.48
N SER A 709 10.14 35.54 -1.36
CA SER A 709 11.52 35.99 -1.33
C SER A 709 12.50 34.87 -1.67
N THR A 710 13.71 35.21 -2.07
CA THR A 710 14.81 34.24 -2.15
C THR A 710 15.09 33.64 -0.76
N PRO A 711 15.45 32.34 -0.65
CA PRO A 711 15.78 31.72 0.63
C PRO A 711 16.89 32.44 1.40
N VAL A 712 16.63 32.77 2.67
CA VAL A 712 17.59 33.36 3.61
C VAL A 712 18.16 32.26 4.50
N ASP A 713 19.49 32.15 4.57
CA ASP A 713 20.19 31.16 5.38
C ASP A 713 20.46 31.69 6.80
N HIS A 714 19.89 31.04 7.81
CA HIS A 714 20.12 31.37 9.22
C HIS A 714 21.05 30.39 9.93
N THR A 715 21.59 29.39 9.23
CA THR A 715 22.35 28.28 9.82
C THR A 715 23.45 28.77 10.75
N LYS A 716 24.23 29.79 10.37
CA LYS A 716 25.33 30.33 11.20
C LYS A 716 24.89 31.07 12.46
N SER A 717 23.65 31.56 12.51
CA SER A 717 23.07 32.11 13.75
C SER A 717 22.62 31.01 14.72
N LEU A 718 22.43 29.78 14.22
CA LEU A 718 21.84 28.67 14.96
C LEU A 718 22.90 27.62 15.34
N TYR A 719 23.64 27.06 14.38
CA TYR A 719 24.53 25.91 14.58
C TYR A 719 25.67 25.75 13.53
N GLY A 720 26.60 24.82 13.82
CA GLY A 720 27.78 24.52 12.99
C GLY A 720 28.98 25.41 13.29
N VAL A 721 30.15 25.13 12.71
CA VAL A 721 31.42 25.80 13.03
C VAL A 721 31.29 27.33 12.95
N GLY A 722 31.64 28.02 14.05
CA GLY A 722 31.57 29.49 14.15
C GLY A 722 30.21 30.06 14.58
N SER A 723 29.25 29.22 14.95
CA SER A 723 27.94 29.61 15.51
C SER A 723 27.89 29.48 17.04
N PRO A 724 26.79 29.89 17.70
CA PRO A 724 26.56 29.63 19.13
C PRO A 724 26.55 28.14 19.51
N ASN A 725 26.16 27.25 18.58
CA ASN A 725 26.15 25.79 18.79
C ASN A 725 27.17 25.11 17.84
N PRO A 726 28.49 25.24 18.09
CA PRO A 726 29.53 24.99 17.08
C PRO A 726 29.78 23.51 16.79
N THR A 727 29.28 22.60 17.63
CA THR A 727 29.50 21.15 17.49
C THR A 727 28.33 20.41 16.84
N TRP A 728 27.19 21.09 16.68
CA TRP A 728 26.00 20.51 16.07
C TRP A 728 26.21 20.29 14.57
N LYS A 729 25.75 19.13 14.09
CA LYS A 729 26.04 18.62 12.76
C LYS A 729 24.98 18.93 11.72
N GLY A 730 23.76 19.25 12.13
CA GLY A 730 22.61 19.43 11.25
C GLY A 730 21.30 19.22 11.99
N GLY A 731 20.19 19.47 11.31
CA GLY A 731 18.85 19.33 11.86
C GLY A 731 17.78 19.81 10.90
N PHE A 732 16.53 19.58 11.27
CA PHE A 732 15.35 20.00 10.52
C PHE A 732 14.26 20.49 11.47
N SER A 733 13.43 21.41 10.98
CA SER A 733 12.21 21.82 11.70
C SER A 733 11.17 20.70 11.63
N GLY A 734 10.31 20.60 12.64
CA GLY A 734 9.09 19.80 12.48
C GLY A 734 8.27 20.39 11.34
N SER A 735 7.99 19.58 10.32
CA SER A 735 7.18 19.97 9.15
C SER A 735 5.77 20.42 9.57
N GLY A 736 4.96 21.00 8.68
CA GLY A 736 3.58 21.38 9.03
C GLY A 736 3.43 22.83 9.47
N ALA A 737 2.65 23.10 10.51
CA ALA A 737 2.43 24.45 11.02
C ALA A 737 3.47 24.85 12.08
N ALA A 738 4.00 26.07 11.96
CA ALA A 738 4.76 26.73 13.02
C ALA A 738 3.84 27.65 13.84
N LEU A 739 4.24 27.94 15.07
CA LEU A 739 3.44 28.67 16.06
C LEU A 739 3.79 30.16 16.06
N GLN A 740 2.78 31.02 16.14
CA GLN A 740 2.96 32.37 16.68
C GLN A 740 2.28 32.47 18.05
N LYS A 741 3.07 32.71 19.09
CA LYS A 741 2.57 32.95 20.45
C LYS A 741 1.66 34.16 20.50
N ARG A 742 0.84 34.27 21.54
CA ARG A 742 0.02 35.46 21.80
C ARG A 742 0.85 36.73 21.89
N ASP A 743 2.07 36.67 22.43
CA ASP A 743 2.98 37.83 22.53
C ASP A 743 3.66 38.26 21.21
N GLY A 744 3.33 37.61 20.09
CA GLY A 744 3.88 37.90 18.76
C GLY A 744 5.12 37.09 18.39
N THR A 745 5.75 36.39 19.35
CA THR A 745 6.94 35.56 19.09
C THR A 745 6.61 34.40 18.15
N LEU A 746 7.42 34.22 17.11
CA LEU A 746 7.34 33.06 16.21
C LEU A 746 8.19 31.92 16.76
N VAL A 747 7.67 30.70 16.72
CA VAL A 747 8.28 29.50 17.28
C VAL A 747 8.23 28.36 16.27
N SER A 748 9.41 27.86 15.88
CA SER A 748 9.57 26.59 15.18
C SER A 748 10.12 25.55 16.13
N SER A 749 9.49 24.37 16.17
CA SER A 749 10.07 23.19 16.77
C SER A 749 11.20 22.65 15.88
N PHE A 750 12.30 22.19 16.47
CA PHE A 750 13.49 21.76 15.72
C PHE A 750 14.13 20.53 16.35
N VAL A 751 14.55 19.59 15.51
CA VAL A 751 15.42 18.48 15.90
C VAL A 751 16.82 18.71 15.36
N ASN A 752 17.83 18.61 16.23
CA ASN A 752 19.23 18.72 15.85
C ASN A 752 19.99 17.44 16.18
N ARG A 753 21.07 17.20 15.44
CA ARG A 753 22.08 16.20 15.78
C ARG A 753 23.32 16.86 16.36
N ASP A 754 23.67 16.51 17.58
CA ASP A 754 24.84 17.08 18.25
C ASP A 754 26.18 16.45 17.80
N GLY A 755 27.29 16.87 18.42
CA GLY A 755 28.63 16.36 18.15
C GLY A 755 28.77 14.83 18.35
N ASN A 756 27.96 14.25 19.23
CA ASN A 756 27.94 12.84 19.58
C ASN A 756 26.91 12.03 18.79
N ASN A 757 26.24 12.64 17.80
CA ASN A 757 25.12 12.08 17.05
C ASN A 757 23.84 11.85 17.86
N VAL A 758 23.69 12.48 19.02
CA VAL A 758 22.44 12.45 19.79
C VAL A 758 21.45 13.42 19.16
N ARG A 759 20.21 12.98 18.96
CA ARG A 759 19.11 13.83 18.51
C ARG A 759 18.52 14.58 19.70
N ASN A 760 18.55 15.91 19.64
CA ASN A 760 18.07 16.84 20.66
C ASN A 760 16.98 17.74 20.06
N PHE A 761 16.12 18.29 20.92
CA PHE A 761 14.83 18.88 20.57
C PHE A 761 14.70 20.27 21.17
N HIS A 762 14.63 21.28 20.32
CA HIS A 762 14.70 22.68 20.71
C HIS A 762 13.58 23.50 20.11
N PHE A 763 13.40 24.71 20.64
CA PHE A 763 12.66 25.77 19.98
C PHE A 763 13.63 26.74 19.31
N PHE A 764 13.37 27.02 18.04
CA PHE A 764 13.94 28.17 17.36
C PHE A 764 12.91 29.28 17.39
N MET A 765 13.29 30.44 17.93
CA MET A 765 12.37 31.56 18.13
C MET A 765 12.83 32.81 17.37
N SER A 766 11.87 33.54 16.84
CA SER A 766 12.06 34.90 16.30
C SER A 766 11.20 35.89 17.07
N PHE A 767 11.82 37.01 17.44
CA PHE A 767 11.20 38.12 18.18
C PHE A 767 11.07 39.38 17.33
N ASP A 768 11.40 39.28 16.04
CA ASP A 768 11.49 40.40 15.11
C ASP A 768 10.79 40.07 13.79
N HIS A 769 9.65 39.39 13.87
CA HIS A 769 8.78 39.06 12.74
C HIS A 769 9.48 38.20 11.66
N GLY A 770 10.31 37.24 12.09
CA GLY A 770 10.96 36.24 11.23
C GLY A 770 12.29 36.68 10.62
N GLN A 771 12.79 37.87 10.97
CA GLN A 771 14.02 38.42 10.38
C GLN A 771 15.29 37.78 10.94
N SER A 772 15.30 37.45 12.23
CA SER A 772 16.37 36.67 12.85
C SER A 772 15.81 35.58 13.76
N TRP A 773 16.59 34.49 13.90
CA TRP A 773 16.21 33.31 14.66
C TRP A 773 17.31 32.90 15.63
N GLN A 774 16.91 32.39 16.78
CA GLN A 774 17.84 31.89 17.79
C GLN A 774 17.33 30.61 18.45
N VAL A 775 18.28 29.77 18.87
CA VAL A 775 18.00 28.60 19.71
C VAL A 775 17.78 29.07 21.15
N VAL A 776 16.68 28.68 21.76
CA VAL A 776 16.41 28.97 23.18
C VAL A 776 16.48 27.72 24.04
N GLY A 777 16.94 27.90 25.28
CA GLY A 777 16.89 26.87 26.32
C GLY A 777 17.77 25.64 26.09
N THR A 778 17.36 24.54 26.72
CA THR A 778 17.99 23.21 26.65
C THR A 778 17.06 22.22 25.93
N SER A 779 17.57 21.02 25.65
CA SER A 779 16.81 20.01 24.91
C SER A 779 15.59 19.51 25.69
N GLY A 780 14.40 19.57 25.08
CA GLY A 780 13.14 19.12 25.69
C GLY A 780 12.94 17.62 25.74
N THR A 781 13.69 16.86 24.95
CA THR A 781 13.80 15.39 25.04
C THR A 781 15.04 14.93 24.27
N THR A 782 15.31 13.63 24.18
CA THR A 782 16.38 13.10 23.32
C THR A 782 15.95 11.84 22.60
N ASN A 783 16.61 11.52 21.49
CA ASN A 783 16.44 10.27 20.72
C ASN A 783 15.04 10.00 20.14
N ALA A 784 14.21 11.05 19.97
CA ALA A 784 12.94 11.00 19.25
C ALA A 784 13.11 11.46 17.78
N ASP A 785 12.07 11.93 17.09
CA ASP A 785 12.15 12.34 15.66
C ASP A 785 11.54 13.72 15.29
N GLU A 786 10.29 13.79 14.78
CA GLU A 786 9.63 15.04 14.34
C GLU A 786 8.85 15.74 15.49
N PRO A 787 9.11 17.02 15.81
CA PRO A 787 8.41 17.72 16.89
C PRO A 787 7.33 18.72 16.44
N LYS A 788 6.30 18.93 17.26
CA LYS A 788 5.27 20.00 17.15
C LYS A 788 5.23 20.84 18.42
N THR A 789 4.59 22.00 18.37
CA THR A 789 4.51 22.89 19.54
C THR A 789 3.17 23.60 19.66
N LEU A 790 2.75 23.82 20.91
CA LEU A 790 1.61 24.68 21.22
C LEU A 790 1.88 25.57 22.43
N GLU A 791 1.16 26.69 22.48
CA GLU A 791 1.10 27.59 23.63
C GLU A 791 -0.15 27.30 24.47
N ARG A 792 0.06 27.02 25.76
CA ARG A 792 -1.00 26.81 26.75
C ARG A 792 -1.56 28.13 27.28
N ASN A 793 -2.74 28.12 27.89
CA ASN A 793 -3.36 29.33 28.44
C ASN A 793 -2.59 29.95 29.61
N ASN A 794 -1.73 29.19 30.29
CA ASN A 794 -0.85 29.76 31.31
C ASN A 794 0.42 30.41 30.73
N GLY A 795 0.60 30.36 29.40
CA GLY A 795 1.80 30.86 28.69
C GLY A 795 2.92 29.84 28.55
N ASP A 796 2.77 28.64 29.12
CA ASP A 796 3.74 27.57 28.96
C ASP A 796 3.74 27.05 27.50
N LEU A 797 4.91 26.63 27.04
CA LEU A 797 5.05 25.94 25.76
C LEU A 797 5.11 24.44 25.98
N SER A 798 4.38 23.71 25.14
CA SER A 798 4.49 22.26 25.04
C SER A 798 5.26 21.89 23.78
N ILE A 799 6.14 20.89 23.88
CA ILE A 799 6.72 20.20 22.74
C ILE A 799 6.15 18.80 22.68
N PHE A 800 5.49 18.51 21.57
CA PHE A 800 5.04 17.18 21.20
C PHE A 800 6.10 16.54 20.31
N VAL A 801 6.52 15.30 20.54
CA VAL A 801 7.58 14.69 19.73
C VAL A 801 7.25 13.27 19.32
N ARG A 802 7.33 13.02 18.01
CA ARG A 802 7.19 11.72 17.37
C ARG A 802 8.14 10.69 17.98
N THR A 803 7.59 9.56 18.42
CA THR A 803 8.36 8.36 18.81
C THR A 803 7.53 7.08 18.60
N ASN A 804 8.16 5.91 18.70
CA ASN A 804 7.47 4.63 18.61
C ASN A 804 6.72 4.33 19.92
N GLY A 805 5.45 3.93 19.83
CA GLY A 805 4.60 3.62 20.99
C GLY A 805 3.73 4.81 21.39
N TYR A 806 4.31 5.82 22.05
CA TYR A 806 3.59 7.00 22.52
C TYR A 806 4.42 8.26 22.38
N ASN A 807 3.85 9.32 21.79
CA ASN A 807 4.54 10.60 21.62
C ASN A 807 4.83 11.29 22.96
N TYR A 808 5.93 12.03 23.02
CA TYR A 808 6.29 12.78 24.23
C TYR A 808 5.56 14.12 24.24
N HIS A 809 5.00 14.53 25.38
CA HIS A 809 4.49 15.89 25.60
C HIS A 809 5.22 16.52 26.78
N ASN A 810 6.26 17.29 26.50
CA ASN A 810 7.06 17.93 27.54
C ASN A 810 6.76 19.43 27.57
N VAL A 811 6.72 20.00 28.76
CA VAL A 811 6.26 21.39 28.97
C VAL A 811 7.37 22.24 29.57
N THR A 812 7.44 23.49 29.16
CA THR A 812 8.35 24.50 29.72
C THR A 812 7.61 25.81 30.00
N SER A 813 7.94 26.43 31.13
CA SER A 813 7.41 27.74 31.55
C SER A 813 8.42 28.88 31.39
N ASP A 814 9.60 28.57 30.83
CA ASP A 814 10.77 29.47 30.78
C ASP A 814 11.51 29.37 29.43
N HIS A 815 10.73 29.21 28.34
CA HIS A 815 11.24 29.14 26.96
C HIS A 815 12.29 28.03 26.74
N GLY A 816 12.10 26.89 27.41
CA GLY A 816 12.92 25.70 27.27
C GLY A 816 14.15 25.65 28.18
N ALA A 817 14.35 26.62 29.08
CA ALA A 817 15.48 26.57 30.01
C ALA A 817 15.35 25.39 30.99
N THR A 818 14.13 25.08 31.42
CA THR A 818 13.77 23.89 32.19
C THR A 818 12.55 23.18 31.61
N TRP A 819 12.47 21.86 31.81
CA TRP A 819 11.43 21.01 31.25
C TRP A 819 10.74 20.16 32.32
N LYS A 820 9.42 20.07 32.22
CA LYS A 820 8.57 19.13 32.92
C LYS A 820 8.23 17.98 31.97
N TYR A 821 8.77 16.80 32.26
CA TYR A 821 8.54 15.59 31.48
C TYR A 821 7.21 14.93 31.87
N ALA A 822 6.36 14.65 30.88
CA ALA A 822 5.17 13.84 31.11
C ALA A 822 5.56 12.37 31.29
N PRO A 823 4.99 11.64 32.26
CA PRO A 823 5.23 10.20 32.39
C PRO A 823 4.60 9.44 31.21
N GLU A 824 5.28 8.42 30.68
CA GLU A 824 4.80 7.61 29.54
C GLU A 824 3.41 6.99 29.80
N THR A 825 3.11 6.63 31.05
CA THR A 825 1.81 6.04 31.47
C THR A 825 0.61 6.98 31.26
N ARG A 826 0.86 8.25 30.95
CA ARG A 826 -0.16 9.27 30.73
C ARG A 826 -0.92 9.09 29.42
N PHE A 827 -0.31 8.48 28.40
CA PHE A 827 -0.87 8.37 27.05
C PHE A 827 -1.53 7.02 26.79
N THR A 828 -2.25 6.48 27.78
CA THR A 828 -2.96 5.19 27.67
C THR A 828 -4.30 5.30 26.91
N SER A 829 -4.73 6.52 26.59
CA SER A 829 -5.86 6.85 25.72
C SER A 829 -5.44 7.88 24.69
N GLY A 830 -6.15 7.98 23.56
CA GLY A 830 -5.80 8.84 22.43
C GLY A 830 -5.39 8.05 21.19
N ILE A 831 -4.62 8.66 20.29
CA ILE A 831 -4.14 7.98 19.08
C ILE A 831 -2.98 7.04 19.45
N SER A 832 -3.06 5.79 19.00
CA SER A 832 -2.02 4.78 19.23
C SER A 832 -1.57 4.20 17.91
N GLY A 833 -0.25 4.09 17.66
CA GLY A 833 0.20 3.60 16.37
C GLY A 833 1.68 3.73 16.08
N THR A 834 1.98 3.77 14.78
CA THR A 834 3.33 3.92 14.22
C THR A 834 3.88 5.31 14.43
N ALA A 835 5.19 5.46 14.60
CA ALA A 835 5.82 6.77 14.62
C ALA A 835 5.61 7.46 13.26
N CYS A 836 4.86 8.57 13.23
CA CYS A 836 4.63 9.42 12.05
C CYS A 836 4.49 10.89 12.46
N ASP A 837 4.69 11.80 11.51
CA ASP A 837 4.38 13.22 11.70
C ASP A 837 2.87 13.45 11.74
N GLY A 838 2.48 14.52 12.42
CA GLY A 838 1.09 14.90 12.67
C GLY A 838 0.96 16.37 13.04
N GLU A 839 -0.20 16.80 13.51
CA GLU A 839 -0.35 18.14 14.08
C GLU A 839 -0.64 18.08 15.57
N TYR A 840 -0.19 19.10 16.32
CA TYR A 840 -0.57 19.30 17.72
C TYR A 840 -0.74 20.79 18.00
N MET A 841 -1.99 21.22 18.14
CA MET A 841 -2.36 22.64 18.13
C MET A 841 -3.54 22.93 19.06
N VAL A 842 -3.66 24.19 19.51
CA VAL A 842 -4.86 24.71 20.17
C VAL A 842 -5.90 25.05 19.10
N TRP A 843 -7.07 24.41 19.15
CA TRP A 843 -8.22 24.76 18.31
C TRP A 843 -8.88 26.05 18.81
N CYS A 844 -9.21 26.11 20.10
CA CYS A 844 -9.80 27.31 20.70
C CYS A 844 -9.38 27.46 22.16
N SER A 845 -9.40 28.70 22.65
CA SER A 845 -9.02 29.02 24.03
C SER A 845 -9.93 30.07 24.65
N THR A 846 -10.18 29.87 25.95
CA THR A 846 -10.93 30.81 26.79
C THR A 846 -10.24 32.17 26.92
N LEU A 847 -8.92 32.27 26.70
CA LEU A 847 -8.22 33.55 26.71
C LEU A 847 -8.62 34.45 25.54
N ASP A 848 -8.99 33.83 24.42
CA ASP A 848 -9.37 34.55 23.20
C ASP A 848 -10.87 34.89 23.20
N GLY A 849 -11.61 34.53 24.26
CA GLY A 849 -13.05 34.76 24.40
C GLY A 849 -13.92 33.55 24.04
N ASN A 850 -13.33 32.41 23.69
CA ASN A 850 -14.08 31.20 23.37
C ASN A 850 -14.71 30.55 24.61
N PRO A 851 -15.82 29.80 24.47
CA PRO A 851 -16.46 29.09 25.57
C PRO A 851 -15.66 27.90 26.10
N TRP A 852 -14.70 27.37 25.34
CA TRP A 852 -13.91 26.19 25.68
C TRP A 852 -12.41 26.42 25.49
N ASN A 853 -11.64 25.48 26.03
CA ASN A 853 -10.21 25.35 25.80
C ASN A 853 -9.94 23.98 25.20
N ILE A 854 -9.79 23.91 23.87
CA ILE A 854 -9.66 22.65 23.13
C ILE A 854 -8.32 22.66 22.40
N ALA A 855 -7.50 21.66 22.68
CA ALA A 855 -6.35 21.28 21.87
C ALA A 855 -6.66 19.96 21.14
N PHE A 856 -5.85 19.61 20.15
CA PHE A 856 -5.99 18.35 19.43
C PHE A 856 -4.65 17.83 18.95
N GLU A 857 -4.65 16.55 18.57
CA GLU A 857 -3.60 15.95 17.76
C GLU A 857 -4.18 15.28 16.50
N THR A 858 -3.43 15.27 15.39
CA THR A 858 -3.74 14.46 14.21
C THR A 858 -2.62 13.48 13.90
N LEU A 859 -2.90 12.19 13.81
CA LEU A 859 -1.90 11.15 13.56
C LEU A 859 -2.52 9.92 12.87
N PRO A 860 -1.73 9.11 12.15
CA PRO A 860 -2.14 7.76 11.76
C PRO A 860 -2.42 6.87 12.98
N ASN A 861 -3.69 6.52 13.18
CA ASN A 861 -4.15 5.68 14.28
C ASN A 861 -4.16 4.19 13.86
N SER A 862 -2.97 3.66 13.62
CA SER A 862 -2.72 2.27 13.22
C SER A 862 -1.27 1.87 13.49
N SER A 863 -0.97 0.56 13.56
CA SER A 863 0.41 0.04 13.66
C SER A 863 1.26 0.33 12.41
N SER A 864 0.63 0.76 11.32
CA SER A 864 1.25 1.25 10.08
C SER A 864 0.73 2.65 9.74
N ARG A 865 1.32 3.29 8.72
CA ARG A 865 0.89 4.61 8.23
C ARG A 865 -0.46 4.50 7.50
N GLN A 866 -1.54 4.49 8.28
CA GLN A 866 -2.93 4.37 7.86
C GLN A 866 -3.83 5.01 8.91
N ASN A 867 -5.06 5.37 8.53
CA ASN A 867 -6.10 5.82 9.45
C ASN A 867 -5.75 7.16 10.12
N VAL A 868 -5.44 8.18 9.31
CA VAL A 868 -5.27 9.54 9.87
C VAL A 868 -6.54 9.93 10.60
N SER A 869 -6.38 10.24 11.88
CA SER A 869 -7.43 10.50 12.84
C SER A 869 -7.13 11.77 13.61
N ILE A 870 -8.16 12.41 14.15
CA ILE A 870 -8.04 13.50 15.11
C ILE A 870 -8.39 12.99 16.51
N CYS A 871 -7.72 13.51 17.53
CA CYS A 871 -8.11 13.32 18.91
C CYS A 871 -8.10 14.63 19.69
N LEU A 872 -9.20 14.90 20.41
CA LEU A 872 -9.39 16.14 21.14
C LEU A 872 -8.90 16.04 22.59
N SER A 873 -8.46 17.17 23.12
CA SER A 873 -8.06 17.36 24.51
C SER A 873 -8.67 18.64 25.07
N THR A 874 -9.33 18.54 26.23
CA THR A 874 -9.96 19.66 26.95
C THR A 874 -9.09 20.22 28.07
N ASP A 875 -7.88 19.69 28.22
CA ASP A 875 -6.91 20.02 29.27
C ASP A 875 -5.52 20.32 28.70
N GLU A 876 -5.48 20.82 27.46
CA GLU A 876 -4.28 21.34 26.76
C GLU A 876 -3.25 20.26 26.40
N GLY A 877 -3.72 19.08 26.01
CA GLY A 877 -2.89 17.91 25.66
C GLY A 877 -2.40 17.14 26.88
N GLU A 878 -3.03 17.34 28.03
CA GLU A 878 -2.74 16.58 29.24
C GLU A 878 -3.42 15.19 29.20
N THR A 879 -4.63 15.08 28.62
CA THR A 879 -5.31 13.83 28.28
C THR A 879 -6.05 13.95 26.96
N PHE A 880 -6.21 12.82 26.26
CA PHE A 880 -6.86 12.75 24.95
C PHE A 880 -8.05 11.79 24.98
N GLY A 881 -9.12 12.18 24.27
CA GLY A 881 -10.35 11.41 24.13
C GLY A 881 -10.22 10.20 23.19
N THR A 882 -11.34 9.78 22.61
CA THR A 882 -11.37 8.73 21.59
C THR A 882 -11.02 9.33 20.22
N PRO A 883 -10.08 8.73 19.47
CA PRO A 883 -9.77 9.19 18.11
C PRO A 883 -10.98 9.08 17.16
N LYS A 884 -11.14 10.08 16.30
CA LYS A 884 -12.11 10.09 15.21
C LYS A 884 -11.39 10.06 13.87
N THR A 885 -11.73 9.09 13.02
CA THR A 885 -11.09 8.90 11.71
C THR A 885 -11.42 10.05 10.75
N ILE A 886 -10.40 10.61 10.11
CA ILE A 886 -10.51 11.54 8.99
C ILE A 886 -10.39 10.76 7.67
N CYS A 887 -9.36 9.92 7.56
CA CYS A 887 -9.08 9.12 6.37
C CYS A 887 -8.71 7.69 6.78
N PRO A 888 -9.55 6.67 6.51
CA PRO A 888 -9.29 5.28 6.92
C PRO A 888 -8.20 4.57 6.09
N TRP A 889 -7.80 5.15 4.96
CA TRP A 889 -6.80 4.57 4.06
C TRP A 889 -5.36 4.73 4.55
N SER A 890 -4.46 3.99 3.87
CA SER A 890 -3.02 4.22 3.94
C SER A 890 -2.75 5.70 3.76
N SER A 891 -2.02 6.29 4.70
CA SER A 891 -1.88 7.73 4.82
C SER A 891 -0.69 8.05 5.69
N GLY A 892 0.07 9.08 5.30
CA GLY A 892 1.30 9.48 5.95
C GLY A 892 1.09 10.67 6.89
N TYR A 893 1.63 11.80 6.47
CA TYR A 893 1.80 13.01 7.28
C TYR A 893 0.51 13.82 7.26
N SER A 894 0.26 14.58 8.33
CA SER A 894 -0.83 15.54 8.39
C SER A 894 -0.38 16.82 9.10
N THR A 895 -0.97 17.94 8.71
CA THR A 895 -0.87 19.25 9.38
C THR A 895 -2.25 19.89 9.40
N ALA A 896 -2.47 20.89 10.25
CA ALA A 896 -3.77 21.54 10.36
C ALA A 896 -3.66 23.05 10.58
N VAL A 897 -4.77 23.73 10.32
CA VAL A 897 -4.95 25.16 10.57
C VAL A 897 -6.35 25.43 11.09
N VAL A 898 -6.45 26.24 12.14
CA VAL A 898 -7.74 26.74 12.63
C VAL A 898 -8.15 27.91 11.75
N LEU A 899 -9.34 27.82 11.16
CA LEU A 899 -9.88 28.84 10.27
C LEU A 899 -10.60 29.95 11.06
N PRO A 900 -10.72 31.17 10.50
CA PRO A 900 -11.33 32.29 11.21
C PRO A 900 -12.81 32.14 11.58
N ASP A 901 -13.50 31.15 10.99
CA ASP A 901 -14.87 30.77 11.32
C ASP A 901 -14.98 29.70 12.43
N GLY A 902 -13.85 29.25 12.98
CA GLY A 902 -13.79 28.26 14.06
C GLY A 902 -13.78 26.81 13.59
N THR A 903 -13.82 26.55 12.28
CA THR A 903 -13.61 25.21 11.71
C THR A 903 -12.13 24.86 11.66
N LEU A 904 -11.81 23.57 11.49
CA LEU A 904 -10.45 23.09 11.33
C LEU A 904 -10.24 22.61 9.90
N GLY A 905 -9.18 23.09 9.26
CA GLY A 905 -8.67 22.54 8.01
C GLY A 905 -7.50 21.59 8.27
N VAL A 906 -7.54 20.38 7.71
CA VAL A 906 -6.47 19.38 7.80
C VAL A 906 -5.95 19.08 6.41
N TYR A 907 -4.64 19.25 6.22
CA TYR A 907 -3.91 18.96 4.98
C TYR A 907 -3.02 17.73 5.18
N TYR A 908 -3.24 16.65 4.42
CA TYR A 908 -2.67 15.34 4.70
C TYR A 908 -2.32 14.53 3.44
N GLU A 909 -1.44 13.55 3.63
CA GLU A 909 -1.00 12.61 2.59
C GLU A 909 -1.89 11.36 2.53
N GLU A 910 -2.57 11.10 1.42
CA GLU A 910 -3.41 9.91 1.21
C GLU A 910 -2.85 8.98 0.14
N ASP A 911 -2.75 7.66 0.42
CA ASP A 911 -2.17 6.64 -0.46
C ASP A 911 -3.19 5.55 -0.84
N GLY A 912 -4.48 5.89 -0.96
CA GLY A 912 -5.54 4.90 -1.23
C GLY A 912 -5.56 4.36 -2.65
N HIS A 913 -5.71 5.25 -3.65
CA HIS A 913 -5.81 4.86 -5.06
C HIS A 913 -4.47 4.38 -5.63
N TYR A 914 -3.41 5.18 -5.47
CA TYR A 914 -2.12 4.92 -6.11
C TYR A 914 -1.31 3.82 -5.40
N ASN A 915 -1.41 3.74 -4.07
CA ASN A 915 -0.65 2.83 -3.22
C ASN A 915 0.88 3.01 -3.33
N ALA A 916 1.62 2.32 -2.46
CA ALA A 916 3.08 2.27 -2.44
C ALA A 916 3.77 3.63 -2.19
N ASN A 917 3.18 4.45 -1.31
CA ASN A 917 3.66 5.77 -0.91
C ASN A 917 3.59 6.83 -2.02
N ASN A 918 2.57 6.76 -2.89
CA ASN A 918 2.35 7.75 -3.94
C ASN A 918 1.15 8.63 -3.58
N TYR A 919 1.41 9.64 -2.75
CA TYR A 919 0.36 10.34 -2.03
C TYR A 919 -0.39 11.38 -2.86
N VAL A 920 -1.72 11.42 -2.72
CA VAL A 920 -2.53 12.60 -2.99
C VAL A 920 -2.48 13.50 -1.76
N LEU A 921 -2.22 14.79 -1.96
CA LEU A 921 -2.20 15.78 -0.89
C LEU A 921 -3.60 16.38 -0.77
N ARG A 922 -4.38 15.84 0.15
CA ARG A 922 -5.77 16.20 0.37
C ARG A 922 -5.93 17.23 1.47
N PHE A 923 -6.91 18.10 1.29
CA PHE A 923 -7.41 19.00 2.31
C PHE A 923 -8.85 18.62 2.65
N VAL A 924 -9.19 18.61 3.94
CA VAL A 924 -10.57 18.55 4.43
C VAL A 924 -10.81 19.64 5.48
N ARG A 925 -12.04 20.17 5.52
CA ARG A 925 -12.49 21.13 6.54
C ARG A 925 -13.69 20.57 7.30
N PHE A 926 -13.64 20.61 8.62
CA PHE A 926 -14.73 20.13 9.46
C PHE A 926 -14.95 20.99 10.72
N SER A 927 -16.15 20.88 11.27
CA SER A 927 -16.56 21.60 12.48
C SER A 927 -16.08 20.92 13.76
N LEU A 928 -16.03 21.69 14.84
CA LEU A 928 -15.83 21.14 16.18
C LEU A 928 -17.01 20.24 16.61
N ASP A 929 -18.21 20.51 16.08
CA ASP A 929 -19.43 19.71 16.34
C ASP A 929 -19.23 18.28 15.83
N TRP A 930 -18.78 18.14 14.58
CA TRP A 930 -18.40 16.85 14.02
C TRP A 930 -17.24 16.24 14.80
N ALA A 931 -16.14 16.96 15.02
CA ALA A 931 -14.95 16.38 15.66
C ALA A 931 -15.20 15.90 17.11
N SER A 932 -16.21 16.45 17.78
CA SER A 932 -16.54 16.17 19.18
C SER A 932 -17.81 15.33 19.37
N ASP A 933 -18.42 14.83 18.29
CA ASP A 933 -19.70 14.10 18.33
C ASP A 933 -20.80 14.87 19.08
N GLY A 934 -20.93 16.17 18.78
CA GLY A 934 -21.99 17.01 19.34
C GLY A 934 -21.67 17.66 20.69
N GLN A 935 -20.49 17.40 21.29
CA GLN A 935 -20.17 17.88 22.63
C GLN A 935 -19.81 19.37 22.67
N TYR A 936 -19.12 19.86 21.64
CA TYR A 936 -18.66 21.24 21.53
C TYR A 936 -18.99 21.79 20.15
N LYS A 937 -19.62 22.97 20.06
CA LYS A 937 -20.02 23.55 18.78
C LYS A 937 -20.13 25.07 18.79
N PHE A 938 -19.53 25.74 17.83
CA PHE A 938 -19.75 27.18 17.66
C PHE A 938 -21.13 27.44 17.04
N THR A 939 -21.80 28.50 17.48
CA THR A 939 -23.15 28.91 17.03
C THR A 939 -23.19 30.42 16.86
N GLU A 940 -24.29 30.98 16.33
CA GLU A 940 -24.45 32.44 16.28
C GLU A 940 -24.47 33.06 17.68
N GLU A 941 -25.05 32.39 18.67
CA GLU A 941 -25.08 32.85 20.07
C GLU A 941 -23.76 32.63 20.82
N GLN A 942 -22.94 31.68 20.35
CA GLN A 942 -21.63 31.34 20.90
C GLN A 942 -20.60 31.29 19.77
N PRO A 943 -20.22 32.45 19.19
CA PRO A 943 -19.33 32.50 18.04
C PRO A 943 -17.90 32.11 18.43
N PHE A 944 -17.14 31.66 17.42
CA PHE A 944 -15.71 31.47 17.57
C PHE A 944 -14.99 32.83 17.66
N HIS A 945 -13.97 32.89 18.50
CA HIS A 945 -13.09 34.05 18.63
C HIS A 945 -11.65 33.65 18.30
N PRO A 946 -11.10 34.08 17.16
CA PRO A 946 -9.71 33.80 16.81
C PRO A 946 -8.75 34.52 17.74
N ILE A 947 -7.51 34.03 17.81
CA ILE A 947 -6.45 34.70 18.59
C ILE A 947 -6.23 36.11 18.01
N PRO A 948 -6.35 37.18 18.82
CA PRO A 948 -6.24 38.55 18.32
C PRO A 948 -4.85 38.86 17.76
N SER A 949 -4.79 39.70 16.73
CA SER A 949 -3.56 40.23 16.11
C SER A 949 -2.83 41.26 16.97
N SER A 950 -3.43 41.67 18.09
CA SER A 950 -2.78 42.54 19.07
C SER A 950 -3.19 42.05 20.45
N TYR A 951 -2.37 41.16 21.01
CA TYR A 951 -2.53 40.75 22.39
C TYR A 951 -1.74 41.70 23.27
N THR A 952 -2.41 42.40 24.17
CA THR A 952 -1.70 42.98 25.30
C THR A 952 -1.55 41.85 26.31
N PRO A 953 -0.33 41.44 26.69
CA PRO A 953 -0.16 40.48 27.77
C PRO A 953 -0.93 40.98 28.99
N THR A 954 -2.05 40.34 29.31
CA THR A 954 -2.71 40.54 30.59
C THR A 954 -1.80 39.85 31.58
N GLY A 955 -0.70 40.50 31.96
CA GLY A 955 0.44 39.89 32.63
C GLY A 955 -0.02 38.84 33.60
N ILE A 956 0.09 37.57 33.20
CA ILE A 956 0.08 36.49 34.17
C ILE A 956 1.47 36.65 34.78
N ASN A 957 1.55 37.51 35.78
CA ASN A 957 2.63 37.43 36.74
C ASN A 957 2.70 35.95 37.09
N HIS A 958 3.85 35.32 36.84
CA HIS A 958 4.20 34.06 37.49
C HIS A 958 3.63 34.16 38.90
N ALA A 959 2.65 33.31 39.24
CA ALA A 959 2.18 33.28 40.61
C ALA A 959 3.42 32.95 41.43
N THR A 960 3.98 33.97 42.08
CA THR A 960 5.10 33.78 42.97
C THR A 960 4.52 32.94 44.08
N ALA A 961 5.02 31.73 44.27
CA ALA A 961 4.60 30.89 45.38
C ALA A 961 4.70 31.75 46.65
N PRO A 962 3.60 32.02 47.37
CA PRO A 962 3.70 32.82 48.57
C PRO A 962 4.49 31.99 49.59
N ALA A 963 5.51 32.60 50.17
CA ALA A 963 6.29 31.98 51.21
C ALA A 963 5.41 31.67 52.43
N ALA A 964 5.40 30.38 52.78
CA ALA A 964 5.01 29.72 54.03
C ALA A 964 4.02 30.45 54.94
N ASN A 965 2.74 30.05 54.90
CA ASN A 965 1.87 29.92 56.06
C ASN A 965 0.65 29.04 55.75
N SER A 966 0.09 28.38 56.77
CA SER A 966 -0.98 27.35 56.74
C SER A 966 -2.39 27.83 56.27
N PHE A 967 -2.45 28.87 55.45
CA PHE A 967 -3.69 29.50 55.01
C PHE A 967 -4.29 28.83 53.77
N LEU A 968 -5.61 28.94 53.63
CA LEU A 968 -6.36 28.48 52.47
C LEU A 968 -6.53 29.64 51.48
N TYR A 969 -6.43 29.35 50.20
CA TYR A 969 -6.60 30.29 49.10
C TYR A 969 -7.65 29.75 48.15
N ASP A 970 -8.38 30.62 47.46
CA ASP A 970 -9.23 30.17 46.35
C ASP A 970 -8.38 29.85 45.10
N LEU A 971 -9.02 29.31 44.06
CA LEU A 971 -8.35 28.89 42.83
C LEU A 971 -7.77 30.08 42.03
N GLN A 972 -8.11 31.30 42.42
CA GLN A 972 -7.57 32.54 41.88
C GLN A 972 -6.40 33.09 42.74
N GLY A 973 -5.97 32.33 43.76
CA GLY A 973 -4.83 32.66 44.61
C GLY A 973 -5.12 33.68 45.70
N ARG A 974 -6.38 34.01 45.99
CA ARG A 974 -6.76 34.96 47.05
C ARG A 974 -6.90 34.23 48.38
N ARG A 975 -6.34 34.80 49.45
CA ARG A 975 -6.38 34.19 50.79
C ARG A 975 -7.79 34.30 51.40
N LEU A 976 -8.30 33.19 51.91
CA LEU A 976 -9.58 33.12 52.61
C LEU A 976 -9.41 33.50 54.09
N THR A 977 -10.26 34.41 54.58
CA THR A 977 -10.25 34.91 55.97
C THR A 977 -11.44 34.41 56.80
N GLU A 978 -12.39 33.72 56.18
CA GLU A 978 -13.57 33.12 56.80
C GLU A 978 -13.61 31.60 56.54
N ALA A 979 -14.50 30.88 57.23
CA ALA A 979 -14.61 29.43 57.07
C ALA A 979 -15.08 29.06 55.65
N PRO A 980 -14.34 28.21 54.90
CA PRO A 980 -14.68 27.86 53.53
C PRO A 980 -15.93 26.97 53.48
N ALA A 981 -16.83 27.23 52.52
CA ALA A 981 -17.87 26.28 52.15
C ALA A 981 -17.24 25.03 51.49
N PRO A 982 -17.90 23.86 51.50
CA PRO A 982 -17.39 22.67 50.81
C PRO A 982 -17.05 22.94 49.34
N GLY A 983 -15.85 22.56 48.90
CA GLY A 983 -15.32 22.91 47.57
C GLY A 983 -13.80 22.71 47.43
N VAL A 984 -13.26 23.02 46.25
CA VAL A 984 -11.82 22.86 45.93
C VAL A 984 -11.08 24.18 46.11
N TYR A 985 -9.98 24.16 46.87
CA TYR A 985 -9.18 25.33 47.25
C TYR A 985 -7.70 25.05 47.11
N ILE A 986 -6.85 26.06 47.26
CA ILE A 986 -5.40 25.92 47.28
C ILE A 986 -4.90 26.05 48.72
N ARG A 987 -4.21 25.05 49.24
CA ARG A 987 -3.52 25.11 50.54
C ARG A 987 -2.10 24.64 50.36
N GLY A 988 -1.13 25.46 50.77
CA GLY A 988 0.30 25.12 50.60
C GLY A 988 0.68 24.83 49.14
N GLY A 989 0.00 25.45 48.17
CA GLY A 989 0.25 25.25 46.73
C GLY A 989 -0.44 24.03 46.10
N GLN A 990 -1.23 23.24 46.85
CA GLN A 990 -1.95 22.09 46.32
C GLN A 990 -3.46 22.30 46.32
N LYS A 991 -4.15 21.78 45.30
CA LYS A 991 -5.62 21.71 45.28
C LYS A 991 -6.07 20.73 46.37
N VAL A 992 -6.86 21.21 47.32
CA VAL A 992 -7.43 20.45 48.42
C VAL A 992 -8.95 20.56 48.39
N LEU A 993 -9.63 19.43 48.60
CA LEU A 993 -11.08 19.37 48.70
C LEU A 993 -11.50 19.51 50.17
N ILE A 994 -12.20 20.60 50.49
CA ILE A 994 -12.85 20.77 51.79
C ILE A 994 -14.25 20.18 51.68
N LYS A 995 -14.59 19.24 52.57
CA LYS A 995 -15.87 18.51 52.58
C LYS A 995 -16.87 19.14 53.53
#